data_AF-A0A4S2SJL2-F1
#
_entry.id   AF-A0A4S2SJL2-F1
#
_cell.length_a   1.000
_cell.length_b   1.000
_cell.length_c   1.000
_cell.angle_alpha   90.00
_cell.angle_beta   90.00
_cell.angle_gamma   90.00
#
_symmetry.space_group_name_H-M   'P 1'
#
loop_
_entity.id
_entity.type
_entity.pdbx_description
1 polymer ?
#
loop_
_entity_poly.entity_id
_entity_poly.type
_entity_poly.pdbx_seq_one_letter_code
_entity_poly.pdbx_strand_id
1 'polypeptide(L)'
;MSLGLFQAIARLLPNPVLLCTADGQILAANPAATRFVTHLQAGADLFHLAAEDSDLLRLHMAHWLRSGDPLPGSLTVRNPGGHLVRFRCHGARATWWDGPQPAVQLHMTRLDHTDQFVVLSQQVTALNREIAIRRATDAERERLLDAEKKARSRLQRLYQLTAALASAATLAEVAQAVQEAAPAALNATDVDLRLHSRRLIPSLEPADTLLALAGDTWTDLDKRIPGALDRAAQGEEAAAPEVTTVRALLEADSVNLGSLLVHHRPQDRPEAEHLMAVAQQVAQAVRRAGLYEHEHRVAERLQLSLLPRLPAVDGFDMAGCYAAGTDQVKVGGDWYDVHLLDDDHIGLTIGDVAGHGLAEAAAMAQITAALRSIAMRCGHHPAAVLHELNDFVGRYHPDLMATTCYLVFNRRTNALRYARAGHLPPLLISADGTSRYLDQALAPPVGPVREAKYCEVEVNVQRGDTLVLYTDGLIERRGENLDTGLGRLRDLAHTSVGLTATDLCDMFLNHQPGAESPDDRALLAISFPTTELPPAPPVGWSKGTAPAAAAPQRPATFTHASRARSHAPPARQPLVGFSGPGRNSRPMSFTTVESQVPPAHAGLPHPPRGDHSCCAYSDDQEKSRAVTGFVGAGLANGERVLYFTDTTAARTVTESLEAAGLDVDAAQARGQLAVHGASQSYLRLLPFDPDAVIAGMRQACEEAVAAGYPGLRVVGEMDWCTREVPGAERLLEYELRLEAEVFADLLVTGLCLFDRRLDIAGAAALPIAAHRTHVAAGHHGEGSHIAHPAPALHVTPLHEGLGARLVGHADLDSRPDLAASLSALVRVPGAVVNLDLTGVDFFDVDAVAQLVRAADVLRSEGRRLVLHQPPPSLLRAAQMFPDECSVLEMAA
;
A
#
# COMPACT_ATOMS: atom_id res chain seq x y z
N MET A 1 -21.11 -47.34 -2.80
CA MET A 1 -21.99 -46.98 -1.66
C MET A 1 -22.21 -48.19 -0.79
N SER A 2 -22.35 -47.96 0.51
CA SER A 2 -22.73 -49.00 1.45
C SER A 2 -24.19 -49.47 1.31
N LEU A 3 -24.42 -50.66 1.86
CA LEU A 3 -25.71 -51.28 2.17
C LEU A 3 -26.73 -50.35 2.85
N GLY A 4 -26.26 -49.31 3.55
CA GLY A 4 -27.07 -48.38 4.34
C GLY A 4 -28.06 -47.54 3.54
N LEU A 5 -27.72 -47.04 2.33
CA LEU A 5 -28.68 -46.25 1.55
C LEU A 5 -29.80 -47.12 0.98
N PHE A 6 -29.48 -48.36 0.55
CA PHE A 6 -30.50 -49.32 0.16
C PHE A 6 -31.47 -49.59 1.31
N GLN A 7 -30.94 -49.85 2.52
CA GLN A 7 -31.76 -50.04 3.72
C GLN A 7 -32.63 -48.80 4.00
N ALA A 8 -32.08 -47.59 3.92
CA ALA A 8 -32.81 -46.34 4.16
C ALA A 8 -33.99 -46.15 3.21
N ILE A 9 -33.80 -46.36 1.90
CA ILE A 9 -34.87 -46.19 0.90
C ILE A 9 -35.87 -47.35 0.98
N ALA A 10 -35.39 -48.60 1.07
CA ALA A 10 -36.25 -49.78 1.15
C ALA A 10 -37.12 -49.81 2.43
N ARG A 11 -36.70 -49.12 3.51
CA ARG A 11 -37.46 -48.96 4.77
C ARG A 11 -38.83 -48.33 4.57
N LEU A 12 -38.97 -47.47 3.55
CA LEU A 12 -40.19 -46.74 3.23
C LEU A 12 -41.17 -47.55 2.35
N LEU A 13 -40.74 -48.69 1.79
CA LEU A 13 -41.57 -49.50 0.92
C LEU A 13 -42.54 -50.38 1.73
N PRO A 14 -43.84 -50.45 1.34
CA PRO A 14 -44.86 -51.20 2.08
C PRO A 14 -44.72 -52.72 1.93
N ASN A 15 -44.15 -53.17 0.81
CA ASN A 15 -43.96 -54.58 0.44
C ASN A 15 -42.59 -55.09 0.89
N PRO A 16 -42.43 -56.41 1.15
CA PRO A 16 -41.11 -57.02 1.37
C PRO A 16 -40.12 -56.72 0.25
N VAL A 17 -38.94 -56.24 0.63
CA VAL A 17 -37.80 -56.08 -0.27
C VAL A 17 -36.56 -56.67 0.39
N LEU A 18 -35.85 -57.52 -0.36
CA LEU A 18 -34.59 -58.14 0.02
C LEU A 18 -33.47 -57.74 -0.95
N LEU A 19 -32.24 -57.73 -0.45
CA LEU A 19 -31.01 -57.77 -1.25
C LEU A 19 -30.26 -59.06 -0.88
N CYS A 20 -30.01 -59.92 -1.86
CA CYS A 20 -29.42 -61.24 -1.65
C CYS A 20 -28.20 -61.45 -2.56
N THR A 21 -27.12 -62.04 -2.06
CA THR A 21 -25.99 -62.50 -2.89
C THR A 21 -26.36 -63.70 -3.76
N ALA A 22 -25.50 -64.00 -4.74
CA ALA A 22 -25.65 -65.15 -5.61
C ALA A 22 -25.67 -66.51 -4.88
N ASP A 23 -24.98 -66.61 -3.74
CA ASP A 23 -24.98 -67.79 -2.86
C ASP A 23 -26.17 -67.84 -1.87
N GLY A 24 -27.07 -66.85 -1.91
CA GLY A 24 -28.34 -66.85 -1.18
C GLY A 24 -28.35 -66.08 0.14
N GLN A 25 -27.21 -65.54 0.60
CA GLN A 25 -27.19 -64.75 1.83
C GLN A 25 -27.98 -63.44 1.68
N ILE A 26 -28.91 -63.18 2.59
CA ILE A 26 -29.65 -61.92 2.66
C ILE A 26 -28.72 -60.85 3.24
N LEU A 27 -28.26 -59.92 2.40
CA LEU A 27 -27.44 -58.77 2.81
C LEU A 27 -28.30 -57.73 3.56
N ALA A 28 -29.51 -57.47 3.07
CA ALA A 28 -30.45 -56.56 3.72
C ALA A 28 -31.90 -56.96 3.44
N ALA A 29 -32.77 -56.68 4.41
CA ALA A 29 -34.21 -56.85 4.33
C ALA A 29 -34.90 -55.61 4.89
N ASN A 30 -35.99 -55.16 4.28
CA ASN A 30 -36.77 -54.05 4.84
C ASN A 30 -37.71 -54.51 5.97
N PRO A 31 -38.26 -53.60 6.79
CA PRO A 31 -39.16 -53.98 7.89
C PRO A 31 -40.46 -54.63 7.44
N ALA A 32 -40.83 -54.56 6.16
CA ALA A 32 -41.97 -55.33 5.64
C ALA A 32 -41.63 -56.83 5.58
N ALA A 33 -40.47 -57.21 5.04
CA ALA A 33 -40.04 -58.61 4.94
C ALA A 33 -40.11 -59.34 6.29
N THR A 34 -39.55 -58.76 7.36
CA THR A 34 -39.57 -59.35 8.71
C THR A 34 -40.95 -59.36 9.36
N ARG A 35 -41.84 -58.41 9.02
CA ARG A 35 -43.26 -58.42 9.47
C ARG A 35 -44.07 -59.56 8.84
N PHE A 36 -43.78 -59.92 7.59
CA PHE A 36 -44.48 -61.00 6.89
C PHE A 36 -43.89 -62.39 7.19
N VAL A 37 -42.57 -62.51 7.31
CA VAL A 37 -41.87 -63.72 7.78
C VAL A 37 -40.67 -63.31 8.62
N THR A 38 -40.70 -63.59 9.93
CA THR A 38 -39.70 -63.14 10.91
C THR A 38 -38.26 -63.53 10.56
N HIS A 39 -38.06 -64.64 9.84
CA HIS A 39 -36.73 -65.11 9.44
C HIS A 39 -36.18 -64.46 8.15
N LEU A 40 -36.96 -63.68 7.40
CA LEU A 40 -36.48 -62.91 6.25
C LEU A 40 -35.75 -61.64 6.70
N GLN A 41 -34.56 -61.82 7.28
CA GLN A 41 -33.72 -60.77 7.85
C GLN A 41 -32.28 -60.86 7.32
N ALA A 42 -31.52 -59.79 7.50
CA ALA A 42 -30.10 -59.77 7.12
C ALA A 42 -29.30 -60.86 7.86
N GLY A 43 -28.36 -61.49 7.16
CA GLY A 43 -27.55 -62.61 7.66
C GLY A 43 -28.21 -63.99 7.56
N ALA A 44 -29.48 -64.09 7.16
CA ALA A 44 -30.13 -65.38 6.90
C ALA A 44 -29.83 -65.91 5.48
N ASP A 45 -29.92 -67.22 5.30
CA ASP A 45 -29.77 -67.90 4.00
C ASP A 45 -31.15 -68.11 3.36
N LEU A 46 -31.37 -67.49 2.20
CA LEU A 46 -32.64 -67.56 1.47
C LEU A 46 -32.94 -68.98 0.94
N PHE A 47 -31.92 -69.77 0.58
CA PHE A 47 -32.11 -71.13 0.09
C PHE A 47 -32.54 -72.07 1.22
N HIS A 48 -32.03 -71.88 2.44
CA HIS A 48 -32.49 -72.66 3.61
C HIS A 48 -33.89 -72.30 4.09
N LEU A 49 -34.33 -71.05 3.87
CA LEU A 49 -35.68 -70.59 4.23
C LEU A 49 -36.75 -70.95 3.19
N ALA A 50 -36.32 -71.26 1.96
CA ALA A 50 -37.20 -71.66 0.88
C ALA A 50 -37.85 -73.04 1.14
N ALA A 51 -39.11 -73.16 0.74
CA ALA A 51 -39.88 -74.41 0.79
C ALA A 51 -40.04 -75.08 -0.58
N GLU A 52 -39.65 -74.37 -1.65
CA GLU A 52 -39.60 -74.89 -3.02
C GLU A 52 -38.35 -75.74 -3.21
N ASP A 53 -38.26 -76.45 -4.34
CA ASP A 53 -37.01 -77.13 -4.72
C ASP A 53 -35.87 -76.10 -4.83
N SER A 54 -34.80 -76.31 -4.07
CA SER A 54 -33.63 -75.41 -4.02
C SER A 54 -33.05 -75.16 -5.40
N ASP A 55 -33.10 -76.13 -6.31
CA ASP A 55 -32.58 -76.01 -7.66
C ASP A 55 -33.42 -75.06 -8.53
N LEU A 56 -34.73 -74.98 -8.30
CA LEU A 56 -35.62 -74.03 -8.99
C LEU A 56 -35.36 -72.59 -8.52
N LEU A 57 -35.15 -72.37 -7.21
CA LEU A 57 -34.81 -71.04 -6.71
C LEU A 57 -33.40 -70.61 -7.15
N ARG A 58 -32.44 -71.53 -7.23
CA ARG A 58 -31.11 -71.28 -7.82
C ARG A 58 -31.22 -70.89 -9.29
N LEU A 59 -32.11 -71.52 -10.05
CA LEU A 59 -32.37 -71.16 -11.45
C LEU A 59 -32.96 -69.74 -11.58
N HIS A 60 -33.95 -69.37 -10.76
CA HIS A 60 -34.49 -68.01 -10.70
C HIS A 60 -33.42 -66.98 -10.30
N MET A 61 -32.63 -67.25 -9.25
CA MET A 61 -31.53 -66.39 -8.81
C MET A 61 -30.50 -66.16 -9.93
N ALA A 62 -30.08 -67.23 -10.60
CA ALA A 62 -29.15 -67.15 -11.72
C ALA A 62 -29.75 -66.38 -12.92
N HIS A 63 -31.06 -66.45 -13.14
CA HIS A 63 -31.75 -65.67 -14.17
C HIS A 63 -31.78 -64.17 -13.83
N TRP A 64 -32.13 -63.83 -12.58
CA TRP A 64 -32.16 -62.45 -12.08
C TRP A 64 -30.77 -61.80 -12.05
N LEU A 65 -29.72 -62.54 -11.68
CA LEU A 65 -28.32 -62.06 -11.73
C LEU A 65 -27.84 -61.72 -13.15
N ARG A 66 -28.38 -62.39 -14.17
CA ARG A 66 -28.07 -62.11 -15.59
C ARG A 66 -28.92 -60.98 -16.17
N SER A 67 -30.00 -60.57 -15.51
CA SER A 67 -30.92 -59.53 -15.99
C SER A 67 -30.65 -58.18 -15.34
N GLY A 68 -30.49 -57.14 -16.15
CA GLY A 68 -30.56 -55.76 -15.68
C GLY A 68 -32.00 -55.31 -15.36
N ASP A 69 -32.99 -55.94 -16.01
CA ASP A 69 -34.41 -55.64 -15.85
C ASP A 69 -35.09 -56.56 -14.82
N PRO A 70 -36.14 -56.09 -14.13
CA PRO A 70 -36.92 -56.88 -13.18
C PRO A 70 -37.75 -57.99 -13.85
N LEU A 71 -37.30 -59.23 -13.67
CA LEU A 71 -38.00 -60.41 -14.18
C LEU A 71 -38.87 -61.05 -13.09
N PRO A 72 -40.02 -61.64 -13.46
CA PRO A 72 -40.91 -62.30 -12.51
C PRO A 72 -40.32 -63.63 -11.99
N GLY A 73 -40.83 -64.07 -10.85
CA GLY A 73 -40.69 -65.44 -10.33
C GLY A 73 -41.59 -65.67 -9.12
N SER A 74 -41.43 -66.80 -8.45
CA SER A 74 -42.06 -67.09 -7.16
C SER A 74 -41.03 -67.48 -6.11
N LEU A 75 -41.43 -67.31 -4.86
CA LEU A 75 -40.69 -67.80 -3.70
C LEU A 75 -41.69 -68.26 -2.63
N THR A 76 -41.65 -69.53 -2.26
CA THR A 76 -42.36 -70.05 -1.09
C THR A 76 -41.38 -70.14 0.08
N VAL A 77 -41.73 -69.55 1.22
CA VAL A 77 -40.90 -69.50 2.43
C VAL A 77 -41.63 -70.20 3.58
N ARG A 78 -40.94 -70.93 4.45
CA ARG A 78 -41.53 -71.48 5.68
C ARG A 78 -41.56 -70.41 6.77
N ASN A 79 -42.71 -70.19 7.38
CA ASN A 79 -42.81 -69.32 8.56
C ASN A 79 -42.39 -70.06 9.85
N PRO A 80 -42.19 -69.37 10.99
CA PRO A 80 -41.75 -70.00 12.24
C PRO A 80 -42.70 -71.09 12.78
N GLY A 81 -43.97 -71.07 12.39
CA GLY A 81 -44.98 -72.08 12.73
C GLY A 81 -45.07 -73.25 11.73
N GLY A 82 -44.15 -73.34 10.77
CA GLY A 82 -44.11 -74.39 9.75
C GLY A 82 -45.07 -74.20 8.57
N HIS A 83 -45.88 -73.13 8.57
CA HIS A 83 -46.80 -72.85 7.46
C HIS A 83 -46.05 -72.26 6.26
N LEU A 84 -46.49 -72.65 5.05
CA LEU A 84 -45.94 -72.16 3.79
C LEU A 84 -46.54 -70.80 3.44
N VAL A 85 -45.70 -69.79 3.25
CA VAL A 85 -46.09 -68.45 2.76
C VAL A 85 -45.54 -68.30 1.35
N ARG A 86 -46.43 -68.14 0.36
CA ARG A 86 -46.04 -68.02 -1.05
C ARG A 86 -46.08 -66.57 -1.52
N PHE A 87 -44.96 -66.13 -2.09
CA PHE A 87 -44.78 -64.82 -2.66
C PHE A 87 -44.63 -64.91 -4.19
N ARG A 88 -45.18 -63.91 -4.87
CA ARG A 88 -44.77 -63.51 -6.21
C ARG A 88 -43.62 -62.51 -6.07
N CYS A 89 -42.59 -62.65 -6.87
CA CYS A 89 -41.36 -61.85 -6.77
C CYS A 89 -41.02 -61.20 -8.11
N HIS A 90 -40.45 -59.99 -8.07
CA HIS A 90 -39.68 -59.43 -9.18
C HIS A 90 -38.23 -59.28 -8.71
N GLY A 91 -37.32 -59.92 -9.44
CA GLY A 91 -35.89 -59.88 -9.19
C GLY A 91 -35.15 -59.20 -10.32
N ALA A 92 -34.21 -58.32 -9.97
CA ALA A 92 -33.24 -57.74 -10.89
C ALA A 92 -31.85 -57.80 -10.26
N ARG A 93 -30.80 -57.88 -11.08
CA ARG A 93 -29.45 -57.62 -10.59
C ARG A 93 -29.42 -56.22 -9.96
N ALA A 94 -28.91 -56.12 -8.74
CA ALA A 94 -28.57 -54.85 -8.13
C ALA A 94 -27.33 -54.30 -8.84
N THR A 95 -27.51 -53.64 -9.99
CA THR A 95 -26.41 -53.09 -10.81
C THR A 95 -25.61 -52.01 -10.09
N TRP A 96 -26.21 -51.40 -9.08
CA TRP A 96 -25.57 -50.48 -8.15
C TRP A 96 -24.76 -51.19 -7.04
N TRP A 97 -24.82 -52.51 -6.87
CA TRP A 97 -24.07 -53.20 -5.81
C TRP A 97 -22.63 -53.49 -6.24
N ASP A 98 -21.69 -53.02 -5.41
CA ASP A 98 -20.24 -53.00 -5.61
C ASP A 98 -19.49 -53.93 -4.62
N GLY A 99 -20.20 -54.84 -3.94
CA GLY A 99 -19.60 -55.83 -3.06
C GLY A 99 -18.94 -57.02 -3.79
N PRO A 100 -18.20 -57.88 -3.06
CA PRO A 100 -17.33 -58.91 -3.65
C PRO A 100 -18.07 -60.04 -4.40
N GLN A 101 -19.36 -60.23 -4.12
CA GLN A 101 -20.24 -61.09 -4.91
C GLN A 101 -21.38 -60.26 -5.51
N PRO A 102 -21.87 -60.57 -6.71
CA PRO A 102 -23.04 -59.89 -7.28
C PRO A 102 -24.31 -60.23 -6.49
N ALA A 103 -25.22 -59.25 -6.40
CA ALA A 103 -26.46 -59.36 -5.64
C ALA A 103 -27.70 -59.15 -6.53
N VAL A 104 -28.80 -59.78 -6.12
CA VAL A 104 -30.15 -59.58 -6.65
C VAL A 104 -30.97 -58.78 -5.65
N GLN A 105 -31.68 -57.79 -6.15
CA GLN A 105 -32.73 -57.10 -5.41
C GLN A 105 -34.07 -57.78 -5.72
N LEU A 106 -34.76 -58.24 -4.68
CA LEU A 106 -36.04 -58.95 -4.76
C LEU A 106 -37.15 -58.10 -4.14
N HIS A 107 -38.15 -57.71 -4.92
CA HIS A 107 -39.41 -57.16 -4.40
C HIS A 107 -40.47 -58.24 -4.41
N MET A 108 -41.21 -58.41 -3.31
CA MET A 108 -42.09 -59.55 -3.12
C MET A 108 -43.49 -59.10 -2.69
N THR A 109 -44.52 -59.86 -3.04
CA THR A 109 -45.90 -59.65 -2.58
C THR A 109 -46.58 -61.01 -2.41
N ARG A 110 -47.43 -61.16 -1.39
CA ARG A 110 -48.12 -62.43 -1.14
C ARG A 110 -49.13 -62.74 -2.25
N LEU A 111 -49.33 -64.03 -2.54
CA LEU A 111 -50.20 -64.49 -3.63
C LEU A 111 -51.72 -64.35 -3.38
N ASP A 112 -52.12 -63.91 -2.18
CA ASP A 112 -53.51 -63.67 -1.78
C ASP A 112 -54.01 -62.23 -2.05
N HIS A 113 -53.16 -61.37 -2.63
CA HIS A 113 -53.54 -60.04 -3.11
C HIS A 113 -53.55 -60.00 -4.65
N THR A 114 -54.59 -59.36 -5.23
CA THR A 114 -54.86 -59.30 -6.68
C THR A 114 -53.78 -58.62 -7.51
N ASP A 115 -53.72 -58.95 -8.80
CA ASP A 115 -52.60 -58.68 -9.73
C ASP A 115 -52.06 -57.23 -9.73
N GLN A 116 -50.90 -57.04 -9.07
CA GLN A 116 -50.06 -55.84 -9.16
C GLN A 116 -48.73 -56.11 -9.90
N PHE A 117 -48.77 -56.97 -10.93
CA PHE A 117 -47.58 -57.44 -11.65
C PHE A 117 -46.73 -56.31 -12.26
N VAL A 118 -47.39 -55.30 -12.86
CA VAL A 118 -46.71 -54.14 -13.47
C VAL A 118 -46.12 -53.21 -12.41
N VAL A 119 -46.80 -53.03 -11.26
CA VAL A 119 -46.43 -52.08 -10.21
C VAL A 119 -45.12 -52.49 -9.53
N LEU A 120 -44.94 -53.78 -9.24
CA LEU A 120 -43.70 -54.29 -8.63
C LEU A 120 -42.50 -54.14 -9.56
N SER A 121 -42.69 -54.40 -10.86
CA SER A 121 -41.67 -54.19 -11.89
C SER A 121 -41.22 -52.71 -11.92
N GLN A 122 -42.18 -51.78 -11.94
CA GLN A 122 -41.92 -50.34 -11.89
C GLN A 122 -41.20 -49.92 -10.60
N GLN A 123 -41.55 -50.50 -9.44
CA GLN A 123 -40.90 -50.20 -8.15
C GLN A 123 -39.42 -50.64 -8.11
N VAL A 124 -39.08 -51.79 -8.71
CA VAL A 124 -37.68 -52.25 -8.80
C VAL A 124 -36.87 -51.29 -9.67
N THR A 125 -37.37 -50.96 -10.87
CA THR A 125 -36.68 -50.06 -11.80
C THR A 125 -36.55 -48.64 -11.25
N ALA A 126 -37.59 -48.12 -10.59
CA ALA A 126 -37.55 -46.80 -9.96
C ALA A 126 -36.51 -46.75 -8.83
N LEU A 127 -36.42 -47.77 -7.98
CA LEU A 127 -35.46 -47.82 -6.88
C LEU A 127 -34.00 -47.97 -7.39
N ASN A 128 -33.77 -48.81 -8.40
CA ASN A 128 -32.45 -48.90 -9.05
C ASN A 128 -32.03 -47.56 -9.66
N ARG A 129 -32.96 -46.84 -10.31
CA ARG A 129 -32.71 -45.52 -10.90
C ARG A 129 -32.41 -44.45 -9.85
N GLU A 130 -33.19 -44.39 -8.77
CA GLU A 130 -32.99 -43.44 -7.66
C GLU A 130 -31.62 -43.62 -6.99
N ILE A 131 -31.22 -44.88 -6.73
CA ILE A 131 -29.91 -45.19 -6.16
C ILE A 131 -28.77 -44.79 -7.12
N ALA A 132 -28.93 -45.04 -8.44
CA ALA A 132 -27.92 -44.68 -9.43
C ALA A 132 -27.73 -43.16 -9.55
N ILE A 133 -28.83 -42.39 -9.52
CA ILE A 133 -28.79 -40.92 -9.56
C ILE A 133 -28.03 -40.37 -8.33
N ARG A 134 -28.39 -40.81 -7.12
CA ARG A 134 -27.73 -40.34 -5.88
C ARG A 134 -26.24 -40.67 -5.85
N ARG A 135 -25.83 -41.88 -6.31
CA ARG A 135 -24.41 -42.25 -6.47
C ARG A 135 -23.65 -41.27 -7.36
N ALA A 136 -24.23 -40.86 -8.49
CA ALA A 136 -23.60 -39.92 -9.40
C ALA A 136 -23.45 -38.53 -8.76
N THR A 137 -24.48 -38.06 -8.04
CA THR A 137 -24.44 -36.78 -7.31
C THR A 137 -23.38 -36.77 -6.21
N ASP A 138 -23.27 -37.82 -5.40
CA ASP A 138 -22.29 -37.89 -4.31
C ASP A 138 -20.85 -37.94 -4.83
N ALA A 139 -20.59 -38.73 -5.89
CA ALA A 139 -19.26 -38.82 -6.51
C ALA A 139 -18.83 -37.50 -7.17
N GLU A 140 -19.76 -36.77 -7.78
CA GLU A 140 -19.47 -35.46 -8.36
C GLU A 140 -19.23 -34.40 -7.28
N ARG A 141 -20.00 -34.44 -6.18
CA ARG A 141 -19.77 -33.57 -5.02
C ARG A 141 -18.39 -33.79 -4.40
N GLU A 142 -17.92 -35.03 -4.29
CA GLU A 142 -16.58 -35.33 -3.75
C GLU A 142 -15.46 -34.78 -4.65
N ARG A 143 -15.61 -34.88 -5.99
CA ARG A 143 -14.68 -34.27 -6.95
C ARG A 143 -14.65 -32.74 -6.84
N LEU A 144 -15.81 -32.11 -6.75
CA LEU A 144 -15.92 -30.65 -6.59
C LEU A 144 -15.24 -30.19 -5.30
N LEU A 145 -15.43 -30.89 -4.18
CA LEU A 145 -14.78 -30.59 -2.91
C LEU A 145 -13.26 -30.78 -2.93
N ASP A 146 -12.73 -31.78 -3.66
CA ASP A 146 -11.29 -31.97 -3.81
C ASP A 146 -10.66 -30.90 -4.74
N ALA A 147 -11.36 -30.54 -5.82
CA ALA A 147 -10.98 -29.43 -6.69
C ALA A 147 -10.98 -28.08 -5.94
N GLU A 148 -12.02 -27.80 -5.16
CA GLU A 148 -12.13 -26.60 -4.31
C GLU A 148 -10.97 -26.52 -3.30
N LYS A 149 -10.66 -27.63 -2.60
CA LYS A 149 -9.52 -27.68 -1.66
C LYS A 149 -8.19 -27.41 -2.36
N LYS A 150 -7.96 -28.00 -3.54
CA LYS A 150 -6.73 -27.78 -4.33
C LYS A 150 -6.62 -26.34 -4.80
N ALA A 151 -7.71 -25.76 -5.31
CA ALA A 151 -7.78 -24.36 -5.72
C ALA A 151 -7.52 -23.42 -4.54
N ARG A 152 -8.16 -23.64 -3.38
CA ARG A 152 -7.95 -22.85 -2.17
C ARG A 152 -6.51 -22.90 -1.67
N SER A 153 -5.89 -24.08 -1.65
CA SER A 153 -4.48 -24.22 -1.27
C SER A 153 -3.52 -23.57 -2.27
N ARG A 154 -3.85 -23.52 -3.56
CA ARG A 154 -3.08 -22.81 -4.59
C ARG A 154 -3.20 -21.29 -4.43
N LEU A 155 -4.41 -20.79 -4.23
CA LEU A 155 -4.67 -19.37 -3.91
C LEU A 155 -3.93 -18.94 -2.64
N GLN A 156 -3.95 -19.75 -1.57
CA GLN A 156 -3.24 -19.42 -0.34
C GLN A 156 -1.73 -19.24 -0.55
N ARG A 157 -1.09 -20.06 -1.40
CA ARG A 157 0.34 -19.92 -1.72
C ARG A 157 0.64 -18.69 -2.59
N LEU A 158 -0.27 -18.33 -3.51
CA LEU A 158 -0.19 -17.06 -4.23
C LEU A 158 -0.33 -15.86 -3.30
N TYR A 159 -1.28 -15.87 -2.36
CA TYR A 159 -1.46 -14.82 -1.36
C TYR A 159 -0.22 -14.64 -0.49
N GLN A 160 0.45 -15.74 -0.10
CA GLN A 160 1.71 -15.68 0.66
C GLN A 160 2.84 -15.02 -0.14
N LEU A 161 3.02 -15.38 -1.42
CA LEU A 161 3.98 -14.71 -2.30
C LEU A 161 3.63 -13.23 -2.49
N THR A 162 2.36 -12.92 -2.76
CA THR A 162 1.89 -11.54 -2.97
C THR A 162 2.15 -10.68 -1.73
N ALA A 163 1.86 -11.18 -0.54
CA ALA A 163 2.12 -10.47 0.72
C ALA A 163 3.63 -10.30 0.99
N ALA A 164 4.45 -11.32 0.75
CA ALA A 164 5.91 -11.21 0.91
C ALA A 164 6.52 -10.20 -0.08
N LEU A 165 6.07 -10.20 -1.33
CA LEU A 165 6.45 -9.20 -2.33
C LEU A 165 5.93 -7.81 -1.99
N ALA A 166 4.73 -7.68 -1.40
CA ALA A 166 4.17 -6.40 -0.99
C ALA A 166 5.00 -5.75 0.13
N SER A 167 5.45 -6.54 1.11
CA SER A 167 6.27 -6.07 2.24
C SER A 167 7.73 -5.75 1.91
N ALA A 168 8.24 -6.17 0.74
CA ALA A 168 9.64 -5.96 0.36
C ALA A 168 9.90 -4.55 -0.20
N ALA A 169 10.79 -3.79 0.45
CA ALA A 169 11.19 -2.44 0.04
C ALA A 169 12.43 -2.44 -0.87
N THR A 170 13.37 -3.36 -0.64
CA THR A 170 14.66 -3.45 -1.35
C THR A 170 14.73 -4.61 -2.35
N LEU A 171 15.65 -4.57 -3.31
CA LEU A 171 15.84 -5.67 -4.26
C LEU A 171 16.29 -6.97 -3.59
N ALA A 172 17.01 -6.87 -2.46
CA ALA A 172 17.43 -8.03 -1.66
C ALA A 172 16.23 -8.73 -1.00
N GLU A 173 15.31 -7.96 -0.40
CA GLU A 173 14.08 -8.50 0.19
C GLU A 173 13.15 -9.09 -0.88
N VAL A 174 13.03 -8.46 -2.05
CA VAL A 174 12.27 -9.01 -3.18
C VAL A 174 12.88 -10.34 -3.63
N ALA A 175 14.22 -10.43 -3.75
CA ALA A 175 14.90 -11.67 -4.11
C ALA A 175 14.68 -12.77 -3.06
N GLN A 176 14.76 -12.45 -1.77
CA GLN A 176 14.48 -13.37 -0.67
C GLN A 176 13.02 -13.86 -0.70
N ALA A 177 12.05 -12.95 -0.86
CA ALA A 177 10.63 -13.28 -0.95
C ALA A 177 10.32 -14.20 -2.15
N VAL A 178 10.99 -13.99 -3.29
CA VAL A 178 10.92 -14.89 -4.45
C VAL A 178 11.47 -16.26 -4.10
N GLN A 179 12.67 -16.34 -3.50
CA GLN A 179 13.32 -17.61 -3.17
C GLN A 179 12.51 -18.44 -2.16
N GLU A 180 11.89 -17.80 -1.17
CA GLU A 180 11.13 -18.46 -0.11
C GLU A 180 9.71 -18.88 -0.55
N ALA A 181 8.98 -18.03 -1.29
CA ALA A 181 7.56 -18.24 -1.56
C ALA A 181 7.23 -18.69 -2.99
N ALA A 182 8.03 -18.31 -4.00
CA ALA A 182 7.70 -18.62 -5.40
C ALA A 182 7.77 -20.12 -5.75
N PRO A 183 8.71 -20.95 -5.23
CA PRO A 183 8.70 -22.39 -5.49
C PRO A 183 7.38 -23.05 -5.08
N ALA A 184 6.89 -22.72 -3.89
CA ALA A 184 5.63 -23.23 -3.36
C ALA A 184 4.41 -22.71 -4.17
N ALA A 185 4.41 -21.44 -4.56
CA ALA A 185 3.36 -20.85 -5.40
C ALA A 185 3.29 -21.49 -6.80
N LEU A 186 4.43 -21.85 -7.39
CA LEU A 186 4.54 -22.41 -8.75
C LEU A 186 4.49 -23.95 -8.81
N ASN A 187 4.45 -24.65 -7.67
CA ASN A 187 4.74 -26.09 -7.56
C ASN A 187 6.12 -26.49 -8.13
N ALA A 188 7.08 -25.57 -8.06
CA ALA A 188 8.44 -25.77 -8.55
C ALA A 188 9.32 -26.38 -7.46
N THR A 189 10.39 -27.06 -7.88
CA THR A 189 11.47 -27.53 -7.01
C THR A 189 12.32 -26.35 -6.52
N ASP A 190 12.59 -25.39 -7.41
CA ASP A 190 13.45 -24.22 -7.15
C ASP A 190 13.17 -23.09 -8.16
N VAL A 191 13.66 -21.88 -7.88
CA VAL A 191 13.61 -20.71 -8.76
C VAL A 191 14.95 -19.97 -8.78
N ASP A 192 15.25 -19.27 -9.86
CA ASP A 192 16.43 -18.39 -9.97
C ASP A 192 16.02 -17.04 -10.59
N LEU A 193 16.23 -15.97 -9.82
CA LEU A 193 15.89 -14.60 -10.19
C LEU A 193 17.09 -13.92 -10.88
N ARG A 194 16.92 -13.52 -12.15
CA ARG A 194 17.97 -12.84 -12.92
C ARG A 194 17.51 -11.48 -13.41
N LEU A 195 18.19 -10.40 -13.03
CA LEU A 195 17.77 -9.02 -13.33
C LEU A 195 18.85 -8.23 -14.08
N HIS A 196 18.43 -7.18 -14.80
CA HIS A 196 19.28 -6.19 -15.43
C HIS A 196 19.43 -4.97 -14.53
N SER A 197 20.48 -4.92 -13.71
CA SER A 197 20.71 -3.82 -12.75
C SER A 197 20.63 -2.44 -13.38
N ARG A 198 21.13 -2.27 -14.62
CA ARG A 198 21.16 -0.97 -15.33
C ARG A 198 19.79 -0.52 -15.85
N ARG A 199 18.81 -1.42 -15.89
CA ARG A 199 17.42 -1.11 -16.25
C ARG A 199 16.56 -0.78 -15.03
N LEU A 200 16.99 -1.23 -13.85
CA LEU A 200 16.36 -0.94 -12.56
C LEU A 200 16.87 0.38 -12.00
N ILE A 201 18.19 0.57 -12.02
CA ILE A 201 18.86 1.68 -11.37
C ILE A 201 19.79 2.36 -12.39
N PRO A 202 19.44 3.56 -12.88
CA PRO A 202 20.34 4.38 -13.69
C PRO A 202 21.69 4.60 -12.98
N SER A 203 22.77 4.37 -13.74
CA SER A 203 24.13 4.73 -13.31
C SER A 203 24.24 6.25 -13.29
N LEU A 204 24.67 6.82 -12.17
CA LEU A 204 24.83 8.26 -12.03
C LEU A 204 26.28 8.68 -12.35
N GLU A 205 27.25 7.76 -12.20
CA GLU A 205 28.63 7.91 -12.69
C GLU A 205 29.17 6.58 -13.30
N PRO A 206 30.19 6.60 -14.18
CA PRO A 206 30.80 5.38 -14.77
C PRO A 206 31.55 4.48 -13.77
N ALA A 207 31.81 4.98 -12.56
CA ALA A 207 32.56 4.29 -11.50
C ALA A 207 31.67 3.79 -10.34
N ASP A 208 30.35 3.72 -10.55
CA ASP A 208 29.35 3.20 -9.60
C ASP A 208 29.56 1.70 -9.30
N THR A 209 30.59 1.39 -8.52
CA THR A 209 31.06 0.03 -8.22
C THR A 209 30.32 -0.59 -7.02
N LEU A 210 29.38 0.14 -6.41
CA LEU A 210 28.59 -0.31 -5.24
C LEU A 210 27.49 -1.32 -5.56
N LEU A 211 27.17 -1.55 -6.85
CA LEU A 211 26.37 -2.71 -7.29
C LEU A 211 27.04 -4.07 -6.95
N ALA A 212 28.25 -4.07 -6.38
CA ALA A 212 28.92 -5.25 -5.84
C ALA A 212 28.20 -5.90 -4.64
N LEU A 213 27.29 -5.21 -3.95
CA LEU A 213 26.59 -5.72 -2.75
C LEU A 213 25.43 -6.69 -3.04
N ALA A 214 25.11 -6.99 -4.30
CA ALA A 214 24.23 -8.11 -4.66
C ALA A 214 24.96 -9.45 -4.43
N GLY A 215 25.10 -9.83 -3.16
CA GLY A 215 25.57 -11.15 -2.73
C GLY A 215 24.43 -12.17 -2.78
N ASP A 216 24.73 -13.34 -3.34
CA ASP A 216 24.08 -14.66 -3.26
C ASP A 216 22.54 -14.79 -3.45
N THR A 217 21.79 -13.71 -3.61
CA THR A 217 20.31 -13.70 -3.62
C THR A 217 19.69 -13.61 -5.02
N TRP A 218 20.36 -13.00 -6.00
CA TRP A 218 19.89 -12.92 -7.39
C TRP A 218 21.05 -12.69 -8.38
N THR A 219 20.85 -13.04 -9.65
CA THR A 219 21.88 -12.97 -10.70
C THR A 219 21.81 -11.65 -11.50
N ASP A 220 22.86 -10.83 -11.45
CA ASP A 220 22.97 -9.62 -12.29
C ASP A 220 23.45 -9.92 -13.71
N LEU A 221 22.55 -9.72 -14.67
CA LEU A 221 22.73 -9.94 -16.11
C LEU A 221 23.62 -8.88 -16.79
N ASP A 222 23.81 -7.71 -16.17
CA ASP A 222 24.62 -6.62 -16.72
C ASP A 222 26.09 -6.68 -16.25
N LYS A 223 26.39 -7.48 -15.23
CA LYS A 223 27.77 -7.79 -14.81
C LYS A 223 28.40 -8.79 -15.78
N ARG A 224 29.38 -8.32 -16.56
CA ARG A 224 30.27 -9.21 -17.32
C ARG A 224 31.17 -10.00 -16.36
N ILE A 225 30.78 -11.24 -16.03
CA ILE A 225 31.69 -12.22 -15.43
C ILE A 225 32.54 -12.82 -16.57
N PRO A 226 33.88 -12.61 -16.60
CA PRO A 226 34.74 -13.28 -17.56
C PRO A 226 34.69 -14.79 -17.32
N GLY A 227 34.24 -15.57 -18.31
CA GLY A 227 34.09 -17.03 -18.22
C GLY A 227 32.70 -17.55 -17.84
N ALA A 228 31.72 -16.72 -17.49
CA ALA A 228 30.34 -17.21 -17.25
C ALA A 228 29.57 -17.53 -18.55
N LEU A 229 29.94 -16.87 -19.66
CA LEU A 229 29.35 -17.17 -20.97
C LEU A 229 29.60 -18.62 -21.43
N ASP A 230 30.69 -19.26 -20.96
CA ASP A 230 30.94 -20.67 -21.28
C ASP A 230 30.01 -21.63 -20.53
N ARG A 231 29.65 -21.35 -19.26
CA ARG A 231 28.68 -22.18 -18.51
C ARG A 231 27.23 -21.98 -18.92
N ALA A 232 26.86 -20.78 -19.40
CA ALA A 232 25.52 -20.52 -19.93
C ALA A 232 25.33 -21.05 -21.36
N ALA A 233 26.41 -21.23 -22.13
CA ALA A 233 26.38 -21.77 -23.49
C ALA A 233 26.65 -23.28 -23.57
N GLN A 234 27.38 -23.86 -22.60
CA GLN A 234 27.58 -25.29 -22.45
C GLN A 234 26.68 -25.81 -21.33
N GLY A 235 25.48 -26.25 -21.70
CA GLY A 235 24.55 -26.88 -20.77
C GLY A 235 25.07 -28.23 -20.29
N GLU A 236 25.77 -28.25 -19.16
CA GLU A 236 26.23 -29.48 -18.51
C GLU A 236 26.52 -29.26 -17.00
N GLU A 237 25.56 -28.68 -16.27
CA GLU A 237 25.37 -29.09 -14.88
C GLU A 237 24.37 -30.24 -14.85
N ALA A 238 24.76 -31.36 -14.23
CA ALA A 238 24.02 -32.60 -14.24
C ALA A 238 22.77 -32.49 -13.35
N ALA A 239 21.73 -31.84 -13.86
CA ALA A 239 20.38 -31.99 -13.35
C ALA A 239 20.08 -33.49 -13.25
N ALA A 240 19.61 -33.94 -12.08
CA ALA A 240 19.02 -35.26 -11.97
C ALA A 240 17.95 -35.42 -13.08
N PRO A 241 17.82 -36.61 -13.71
CA PRO A 241 17.08 -36.81 -14.97
C PRO A 241 15.54 -36.59 -14.90
N GLU A 242 15.06 -35.88 -13.88
CA GLU A 242 13.66 -35.63 -13.55
C GLU A 242 13.34 -34.12 -13.35
N VAL A 243 14.24 -33.18 -13.70
CA VAL A 243 14.00 -31.73 -13.57
C VAL A 243 14.08 -31.00 -14.92
N THR A 244 13.10 -30.15 -15.19
CA THR A 244 12.95 -29.30 -16.38
C THR A 244 12.94 -27.83 -15.96
N THR A 245 13.42 -26.92 -16.82
CA THR A 245 13.43 -25.48 -16.55
C THR A 245 12.53 -24.74 -17.53
N VAL A 246 11.67 -23.84 -17.02
CA VAL A 246 10.91 -22.87 -17.83
C VAL A 246 11.36 -21.45 -17.45
N ARG A 247 11.40 -20.56 -18.43
CA ARG A 247 11.76 -19.15 -18.26
C ARG A 247 10.56 -18.25 -18.47
N ALA A 248 10.28 -17.37 -17.52
CA ALA A 248 9.36 -16.25 -17.68
C ALA A 248 10.15 -14.93 -17.78
N LEU A 249 9.67 -14.00 -18.59
CA LEU A 249 10.24 -12.64 -18.64
C LEU A 249 9.61 -11.79 -17.53
N LEU A 250 10.43 -10.92 -16.93
CA LEU A 250 9.96 -9.94 -15.95
C LEU A 250 9.79 -8.62 -16.68
N GLU A 251 8.55 -8.25 -17.01
CA GLU A 251 8.25 -7.06 -17.81
C GLU A 251 7.35 -6.10 -17.03
N ALA A 252 7.79 -4.84 -16.90
CA ALA A 252 7.02 -3.74 -16.30
C ALA A 252 7.19 -2.51 -17.19
N ASP A 253 6.11 -1.77 -17.44
CA ASP A 253 6.07 -0.61 -18.36
C ASP A 253 6.66 -0.88 -19.76
N SER A 254 6.46 -2.08 -20.31
CA SER A 254 7.08 -2.54 -21.56
C SER A 254 8.61 -2.64 -21.53
N VAL A 255 9.24 -2.53 -20.35
CA VAL A 255 10.67 -2.76 -20.14
C VAL A 255 10.88 -4.14 -19.55
N ASN A 256 11.69 -4.95 -20.24
CA ASN A 256 12.18 -6.21 -19.70
C ASN A 256 13.22 -5.93 -18.61
N LEU A 257 12.89 -6.23 -17.37
CA LEU A 257 13.74 -6.07 -16.19
C LEU A 257 14.64 -7.28 -15.93
N GLY A 258 14.30 -8.43 -16.52
CA GLY A 258 15.01 -9.69 -16.27
C GLY A 258 14.21 -10.93 -16.68
N SER A 259 14.50 -12.03 -16.01
CA SER A 259 13.72 -13.27 -16.11
C SER A 259 13.77 -14.09 -14.83
N LEU A 260 12.64 -14.71 -14.52
CA LEU A 260 12.53 -15.77 -13.53
C LEU A 260 12.73 -17.12 -14.22
N LEU A 261 13.69 -17.91 -13.75
CA LEU A 261 13.84 -19.32 -14.11
C LEU A 261 13.13 -20.18 -13.07
N VAL A 262 12.43 -21.20 -13.53
CA VAL A 262 11.59 -22.06 -12.69
C VAL A 262 11.93 -23.52 -12.97
N HIS A 263 12.48 -24.19 -11.97
CA HIS A 263 12.95 -25.57 -12.04
C HIS A 263 11.87 -26.49 -11.47
N HIS A 264 11.28 -27.35 -12.29
CA HIS A 264 10.12 -28.18 -11.91
C HIS A 264 10.27 -29.62 -12.41
N ARG A 265 9.50 -30.57 -11.86
CA ARG A 265 9.41 -31.92 -12.41
C ARG A 265 8.47 -31.97 -13.61
N PRO A 266 8.65 -32.87 -14.60
CA PRO A 266 7.80 -32.94 -15.80
C PRO A 266 6.29 -32.98 -15.53
N GLN A 267 5.85 -33.72 -14.51
CA GLN A 267 4.44 -33.81 -14.11
C GLN A 267 3.91 -32.58 -13.35
N ASP A 268 4.81 -31.78 -12.77
CA ASP A 268 4.51 -30.61 -11.93
C ASP A 268 4.72 -29.29 -12.72
N ARG A 269 4.62 -29.34 -14.06
CA ARG A 269 4.84 -28.17 -14.92
C ARG A 269 3.85 -27.04 -14.58
N PRO A 270 4.33 -25.82 -14.25
CA PRO A 270 3.45 -24.70 -13.99
C PRO A 270 2.65 -24.33 -15.24
N GLU A 271 1.36 -24.04 -15.04
CA GLU A 271 0.48 -23.50 -16.07
C GLU A 271 1.02 -22.14 -16.57
N ALA A 272 0.97 -21.90 -17.88
CA ALA A 272 1.61 -20.74 -18.49
C ALA A 272 1.05 -19.40 -17.98
N GLU A 273 -0.26 -19.32 -17.77
CA GLU A 273 -0.95 -18.13 -17.22
C GLU A 273 -0.53 -17.85 -15.78
N HIS A 274 -0.43 -18.89 -14.96
CA HIS A 274 -0.02 -18.80 -13.55
C HIS A 274 1.45 -18.43 -13.39
N LEU A 275 2.31 -18.98 -14.24
CA LEU A 275 3.71 -18.56 -14.35
C LEU A 275 3.83 -17.09 -14.76
N MET A 276 3.00 -16.65 -15.72
CA MET A 276 2.99 -15.25 -16.17
C MET A 276 2.49 -14.30 -15.07
N ALA A 277 1.44 -14.68 -14.33
CA ALA A 277 0.92 -13.90 -13.21
C ALA A 277 1.97 -13.72 -12.09
N VAL A 278 2.66 -14.80 -11.70
CA VAL A 278 3.78 -14.74 -10.75
C VAL A 278 4.93 -13.88 -11.29
N ALA A 279 5.30 -14.05 -12.56
CA ALA A 279 6.34 -13.24 -13.19
C ALA A 279 5.97 -11.74 -13.23
N GLN A 280 4.70 -11.40 -13.43
CA GLN A 280 4.21 -10.01 -13.40
C GLN A 280 4.26 -9.41 -11.99
N GLN A 281 3.86 -10.16 -10.96
CA GLN A 281 3.97 -9.73 -9.56
C GLN A 281 5.44 -9.48 -9.17
N VAL A 282 6.34 -10.40 -9.52
CA VAL A 282 7.78 -10.26 -9.30
C VAL A 282 8.34 -9.07 -10.08
N ALA A 283 7.95 -8.86 -11.34
CA ALA A 283 8.39 -7.72 -12.13
C ALA A 283 7.97 -6.38 -11.51
N GLN A 284 6.75 -6.28 -10.97
CA GLN A 284 6.26 -5.08 -10.32
C GLN A 284 6.98 -4.81 -8.99
N ALA A 285 7.19 -5.84 -8.17
CA ALA A 285 7.94 -5.72 -6.91
C ALA A 285 9.40 -5.31 -7.16
N VAL A 286 10.06 -5.95 -8.13
CA VAL A 286 11.42 -5.60 -8.60
C VAL A 286 11.46 -4.15 -9.12
N ARG A 287 10.44 -3.70 -9.86
CA ARG A 287 10.40 -2.32 -10.35
C ARG A 287 10.25 -1.30 -9.23
N ARG A 288 9.36 -1.56 -8.26
CA ARG A 288 9.14 -0.69 -7.10
C ARG A 288 10.41 -0.57 -6.26
N ALA A 289 11.03 -1.71 -5.94
CA ALA A 289 12.28 -1.75 -5.18
C ALA A 289 13.44 -1.07 -5.93
N GLY A 290 13.56 -1.28 -7.25
CA GLY A 290 14.56 -0.62 -8.07
C GLY A 290 14.38 0.91 -8.16
N LEU A 291 13.14 1.39 -8.20
CA LEU A 291 12.84 2.82 -8.15
C LEU A 291 13.21 3.39 -6.77
N TYR A 292 12.81 2.73 -5.68
CA TYR A 292 13.15 3.13 -4.32
C TYR A 292 14.67 3.21 -4.10
N GLU A 293 15.43 2.18 -4.51
CA GLU A 293 16.90 2.21 -4.45
C GLU A 293 17.51 3.30 -5.35
N HIS A 294 16.92 3.59 -6.52
CA HIS A 294 17.41 4.67 -7.37
C HIS A 294 17.21 6.04 -6.72
N GLU A 295 16.00 6.33 -6.26
CA GLU A 295 15.63 7.56 -5.60
C GLU A 295 16.46 7.76 -4.32
N HIS A 296 16.58 6.74 -3.47
CA HIS A 296 17.40 6.78 -2.25
C HIS A 296 18.87 7.11 -2.56
N ARG A 297 19.47 6.47 -3.57
CA ARG A 297 20.84 6.79 -4.05
C ARG A 297 20.98 8.21 -4.59
N VAL A 298 19.94 8.79 -5.19
CA VAL A 298 19.95 10.18 -5.67
C VAL A 298 19.96 11.13 -4.47
N ALA A 299 19.12 10.88 -3.46
CA ALA A 299 19.06 11.69 -2.25
C ALA A 299 20.37 11.64 -1.43
N GLU A 300 20.88 10.44 -1.16
CA GLU A 300 22.17 10.21 -0.47
C GLU A 300 23.32 10.97 -1.16
N ARG A 301 23.41 10.88 -2.50
CA ARG A 301 24.45 11.57 -3.27
C ARG A 301 24.28 13.08 -3.29
N LEU A 302 23.04 13.56 -3.34
CA LEU A 302 22.76 14.99 -3.23
C LEU A 302 23.24 15.49 -1.87
N GLN A 303 22.91 14.80 -0.77
CA GLN A 303 23.40 15.15 0.57
C GLN A 303 24.93 15.16 0.65
N LEU A 304 25.60 14.06 0.25
CA LEU A 304 27.06 13.96 0.24
C LEU A 304 27.74 15.01 -0.66
N SER A 305 27.01 15.60 -1.62
CA SER A 305 27.50 16.71 -2.46
C SER A 305 27.30 18.10 -1.84
N LEU A 306 26.34 18.24 -0.92
CA LEU A 306 26.10 19.46 -0.13
C LEU A 306 27.04 19.52 1.10
N LEU A 307 27.39 18.35 1.66
CA LEU A 307 28.31 18.26 2.80
C LEU A 307 29.74 18.74 2.45
N PRO A 308 30.37 19.57 3.30
CA PRO A 308 31.75 19.99 3.14
C PRO A 308 32.76 18.84 3.12
N ARG A 309 33.84 19.02 2.34
CA ARG A 309 35.02 18.15 2.40
C ARG A 309 35.92 18.53 3.56
N LEU A 310 36.14 17.59 4.48
CA LEU A 310 37.05 17.78 5.61
C LEU A 310 38.49 18.08 5.11
N PRO A 311 39.19 19.06 5.70
CA PRO A 311 40.58 19.36 5.38
C PRO A 311 41.51 18.32 5.99
N ALA A 312 42.59 17.97 5.29
CA ALA A 312 43.71 17.27 5.91
C ALA A 312 44.46 18.25 6.83
N VAL A 313 44.61 17.91 8.12
CA VAL A 313 45.33 18.71 9.10
C VAL A 313 46.40 17.85 9.77
N ASP A 314 47.66 18.27 9.65
CA ASP A 314 48.81 17.50 10.17
C ASP A 314 48.64 17.15 11.66
N GLY A 315 48.74 15.86 11.96
CA GLY A 315 48.66 15.28 13.29
C GLY A 315 47.25 14.93 13.79
N PHE A 316 46.19 15.20 13.04
CA PHE A 316 44.82 14.83 13.38
C PHE A 316 44.36 13.66 12.50
N ASP A 317 43.66 12.72 13.12
CA ASP A 317 42.87 11.70 12.40
C ASP A 317 41.40 12.12 12.49
N MET A 318 40.73 12.24 11.35
CA MET A 318 39.40 12.85 11.25
C MET A 318 38.57 12.10 10.20
N ALA A 319 37.34 11.75 10.59
CA ALA A 319 36.37 11.14 9.70
C ALA A 319 34.99 11.76 9.94
N GLY A 320 34.29 12.06 8.86
CA GLY A 320 32.89 12.43 8.86
C GLY A 320 32.12 11.35 8.11
N CYS A 321 31.02 10.89 8.67
CA CYS A 321 30.14 9.93 8.04
C CYS A 321 28.69 10.39 8.13
N TYR A 322 27.90 9.96 7.13
CA TYR A 322 26.48 10.24 7.02
C TYR A 322 25.81 8.94 6.57
N ALA A 323 24.69 8.59 7.21
CA ALA A 323 23.78 7.56 6.72
C ALA A 323 22.36 8.15 6.67
N ALA A 324 21.65 7.90 5.58
CA ALA A 324 20.30 8.41 5.41
C ALA A 324 19.28 7.68 6.31
N GLY A 325 18.24 8.39 6.75
CA GLY A 325 17.12 7.81 7.50
C GLY A 325 16.32 6.76 6.70
N THR A 326 15.50 5.95 7.39
CA THR A 326 14.69 4.89 6.75
C THR A 326 13.31 5.35 6.27
N ASP A 327 12.81 6.51 6.72
CA ASP A 327 11.46 7.00 6.39
C ASP A 327 11.39 7.79 5.06
N GLN A 328 11.32 7.04 3.96
CA GLN A 328 11.14 7.54 2.57
C GLN A 328 12.34 8.30 1.99
N VAL A 329 12.38 8.42 0.65
CA VAL A 329 13.47 9.14 -0.03
C VAL A 329 13.33 10.64 0.17
N LYS A 330 14.14 11.17 1.09
CA LYS A 330 14.27 12.60 1.37
C LYS A 330 15.75 12.94 1.59
N VAL A 331 16.05 14.23 1.60
CA VAL A 331 17.40 14.79 1.70
C VAL A 331 17.50 15.49 3.06
N GLY A 332 18.52 15.19 3.85
CA GLY A 332 18.55 15.53 5.27
C GLY A 332 18.87 16.99 5.62
N GLY A 333 18.39 17.40 6.81
CA GLY A 333 18.81 18.64 7.47
C GLY A 333 20.21 18.56 8.11
N ASP A 334 20.69 17.33 8.34
CA ASP A 334 21.94 16.96 9.01
C ASP A 334 23.24 17.44 8.30
N TRP A 335 24.16 18.08 9.04
CA TRP A 335 25.47 18.48 8.52
C TRP A 335 26.63 18.43 9.53
N TYR A 336 27.86 18.38 9.00
CA TYR A 336 29.11 18.66 9.72
C TYR A 336 30.09 19.47 8.85
N ASP A 337 30.98 20.27 9.45
CA ASP A 337 32.13 20.91 8.77
C ASP A 337 33.34 20.98 9.71
N VAL A 338 34.54 21.04 9.12
CA VAL A 338 35.80 21.33 9.78
C VAL A 338 36.54 22.37 8.95
N HIS A 339 36.90 23.49 9.55
CA HIS A 339 37.60 24.58 8.86
C HIS A 339 38.72 25.18 9.71
N LEU A 340 39.84 25.51 9.07
CA LEU A 340 40.91 26.29 9.71
C LEU A 340 40.46 27.75 9.82
N LEU A 341 40.54 28.32 11.02
CA LEU A 341 40.32 29.75 11.26
C LEU A 341 41.63 30.53 11.07
N ASP A 342 42.72 29.96 11.57
CA ASP A 342 44.10 30.40 11.37
C ASP A 342 45.06 29.20 11.59
N ASP A 343 46.37 29.46 11.66
CA ASP A 343 47.43 28.46 11.85
C ASP A 343 47.28 27.59 13.12
N ASP A 344 46.75 28.19 14.20
CA ASP A 344 46.64 27.61 15.54
C ASP A 344 45.20 27.14 15.87
N HIS A 345 44.18 27.53 15.10
CA HIS A 345 42.78 27.32 15.46
C HIS A 345 41.96 26.57 14.40
N ILE A 346 41.30 25.49 14.85
CA ILE A 346 40.42 24.65 14.05
C ILE A 346 38.98 24.85 14.53
N GLY A 347 38.10 25.31 13.65
CA GLY A 347 36.65 25.35 13.87
C GLY A 347 36.01 24.02 13.47
N LEU A 348 35.10 23.52 14.31
CA LEU A 348 34.39 22.26 14.17
C LEU A 348 32.90 22.53 14.32
N THR A 349 32.06 21.97 13.46
CA THR A 349 30.60 22.08 13.61
C THR A 349 29.90 20.78 13.30
N ILE A 350 28.78 20.57 13.99
CA ILE A 350 27.72 19.66 13.57
C ILE A 350 26.37 20.35 13.79
N GLY A 351 25.32 19.91 13.10
CA GLY A 351 23.96 20.33 13.38
C GLY A 351 22.93 19.59 12.54
N ASP A 352 21.68 19.93 12.81
CA ASP A 352 20.49 19.47 12.09
C ASP A 352 19.56 20.68 11.81
N VAL A 353 18.89 20.67 10.66
CA VAL A 353 17.83 21.62 10.30
C VAL A 353 16.50 20.89 10.37
N ALA A 354 15.66 21.28 11.34
CA ALA A 354 14.42 20.58 11.65
C ALA A 354 13.50 20.45 10.43
N GLY A 355 13.21 19.20 10.06
CA GLY A 355 12.47 18.83 8.86
C GLY A 355 13.34 18.01 7.90
N HIS A 356 12.77 17.65 6.75
CA HIS A 356 13.44 16.80 5.76
C HIS A 356 13.00 17.19 4.35
N GLY A 357 13.92 17.20 3.40
CA GLY A 357 13.62 17.55 2.00
C GLY A 357 14.59 18.54 1.38
N LEU A 358 14.28 18.93 0.16
CA LEU A 358 15.16 19.77 -0.65
C LEU A 358 15.28 21.21 -0.11
N ALA A 359 14.26 21.72 0.59
CA ALA A 359 14.27 23.08 1.14
C ALA A 359 15.17 23.15 2.38
N GLU A 360 15.07 22.13 3.24
CA GLU A 360 15.83 21.93 4.46
C GLU A 360 17.31 21.67 4.12
N ALA A 361 17.59 20.79 3.15
CA ALA A 361 18.94 20.56 2.64
C ALA A 361 19.55 21.82 1.98
N ALA A 362 18.76 22.61 1.26
CA ALA A 362 19.22 23.88 0.69
C ALA A 362 19.47 24.94 1.77
N ALA A 363 18.71 24.93 2.88
CA ALA A 363 18.94 25.78 4.04
C ALA A 363 20.18 25.33 4.84
N MET A 364 20.36 24.03 5.06
CA MET A 364 21.55 23.42 5.67
C MET A 364 22.83 23.85 4.95
N ALA A 365 22.86 23.81 3.61
CA ALA A 365 24.01 24.26 2.84
C ALA A 365 24.28 25.77 3.01
N GLN A 366 23.22 26.59 3.10
CA GLN A 366 23.34 28.04 3.34
C GLN A 366 23.79 28.36 4.77
N ILE A 367 23.26 27.65 5.78
CA ILE A 367 23.64 27.74 7.20
C ILE A 367 25.11 27.36 7.38
N THR A 368 25.56 26.27 6.76
CA THR A 368 26.95 25.81 6.80
C THR A 368 27.89 26.86 6.20
N ALA A 369 27.57 27.39 5.01
CA ALA A 369 28.36 28.45 4.38
C ALA A 369 28.37 29.76 5.18
N ALA A 370 27.23 30.14 5.78
CA ALA A 370 27.10 31.31 6.63
C ALA A 370 27.92 31.17 7.92
N LEU A 371 27.80 30.04 8.63
CA LEU A 371 28.57 29.71 9.84
C LEU A 371 30.06 29.83 9.57
N ARG A 372 30.56 29.24 8.48
CA ARG A 372 31.97 29.33 8.09
C ARG A 372 32.43 30.76 7.83
N SER A 373 31.61 31.58 7.17
CA SER A 373 31.90 33.01 6.93
C SER A 373 31.90 33.84 8.21
N ILE A 374 30.93 33.60 9.10
CA ILE A 374 30.79 34.23 10.42
C ILE A 374 31.96 33.85 11.32
N ALA A 375 32.36 32.59 11.32
CA ALA A 375 33.49 32.07 12.11
C ALA A 375 34.81 32.77 11.76
N MET A 376 35.08 33.00 10.46
CA MET A 376 36.26 33.77 10.03
C MET A 376 36.26 35.23 10.50
N ARG A 377 35.10 35.80 10.83
CA ARG A 377 34.96 37.18 11.36
C ARG A 377 35.04 37.23 12.89
N CYS A 378 34.37 36.30 13.56
CA CYS A 378 34.27 36.26 15.02
C CYS A 378 35.50 35.62 15.69
N GLY A 379 36.31 34.87 14.94
CA GLY A 379 37.51 34.22 15.44
C GLY A 379 37.19 33.10 16.43
N HIS A 380 37.82 33.13 17.60
CA HIS A 380 37.89 32.00 18.54
C HIS A 380 36.78 31.98 19.61
N HIS A 381 35.63 32.57 19.30
CA HIS A 381 34.49 32.74 20.22
C HIS A 381 33.22 32.05 19.70
N PRO A 382 33.01 30.76 20.03
CA PRO A 382 31.82 30.02 19.61
C PRO A 382 30.48 30.70 19.93
N ALA A 383 30.36 31.38 21.08
CA ALA A 383 29.10 32.04 21.44
C ALA A 383 28.76 33.21 20.51
N ALA A 384 29.77 33.95 20.04
CA ALA A 384 29.59 35.05 19.09
C ALA A 384 29.17 34.52 17.70
N VAL A 385 29.75 33.40 17.27
CA VAL A 385 29.39 32.72 16.00
C VAL A 385 27.94 32.29 16.00
N LEU A 386 27.46 31.64 17.07
CA LEU A 386 26.06 31.21 17.16
C LEU A 386 25.08 32.38 17.26
N HIS A 387 25.48 33.50 17.87
CA HIS A 387 24.64 34.71 17.92
C HIS A 387 24.45 35.33 16.53
N GLU A 388 25.53 35.54 15.75
CA GLU A 388 25.40 36.02 14.36
C GLU A 388 24.68 35.00 13.44
N LEU A 389 24.84 33.69 13.70
CA LEU A 389 24.13 32.65 12.95
C LEU A 389 22.62 32.68 13.23
N ASN A 390 22.21 32.98 14.47
CA ASN A 390 20.81 33.16 14.84
C ASN A 390 20.18 34.39 14.17
N ASP A 391 20.93 35.49 14.06
CA ASP A 391 20.53 36.67 13.29
C ASP A 391 20.42 36.38 11.78
N PHE A 392 21.29 35.51 11.24
CA PHE A 392 21.23 35.06 9.85
C PHE A 392 19.97 34.21 9.59
N VAL A 393 19.77 33.12 10.35
CA VAL A 393 18.61 32.23 10.21
C VAL A 393 17.31 33.01 10.44
N GLY A 394 17.20 33.76 11.54
CA GLY A 394 16.03 34.57 11.87
C GLY A 394 15.73 35.74 10.91
N ARG A 395 16.59 35.99 9.90
CA ARG A 395 16.38 36.97 8.81
C ARG A 395 16.09 36.32 7.46
N TYR A 396 16.80 35.25 7.10
CA TYR A 396 16.71 34.63 5.76
C TYR A 396 15.88 33.34 5.73
N HIS A 397 15.69 32.70 6.88
CA HIS A 397 14.93 31.46 7.07
C HIS A 397 14.02 31.58 8.31
N PRO A 398 13.05 32.52 8.32
CA PRO A 398 12.30 32.88 9.52
C PRO A 398 11.42 31.75 10.09
N ASP A 399 11.07 30.77 9.25
CA ASP A 399 10.21 29.64 9.60
C ASP A 399 11.01 28.34 9.89
N LEU A 400 12.36 28.38 9.81
CA LEU A 400 13.22 27.23 10.09
C LEU A 400 13.81 27.29 11.51
N MET A 401 14.06 26.10 12.04
CA MET A 401 14.82 25.87 13.26
C MET A 401 16.03 25.00 12.92
N ALA A 402 17.19 25.30 13.50
CA ALA A 402 18.36 24.43 13.41
C ALA A 402 18.97 24.20 14.79
N THR A 403 19.30 22.94 15.11
CA THR A 403 20.18 22.64 16.24
C THR A 403 21.62 22.64 15.74
N THR A 404 22.56 23.17 16.51
CA THR A 404 23.99 23.05 16.18
C THR A 404 24.90 23.11 17.40
N CYS A 405 26.02 22.39 17.32
CA CYS A 405 27.16 22.57 18.21
C CYS A 405 28.33 23.12 17.40
N TYR A 406 28.89 24.25 17.84
CA TYR A 406 30.09 24.83 17.25
C TYR A 406 31.23 24.87 18.26
N LEU A 407 32.42 24.44 17.84
CA LEU A 407 33.60 24.33 18.67
C LEU A 407 34.82 24.96 17.98
N VAL A 408 35.76 25.45 18.79
CA VAL A 408 37.07 25.93 18.33
C VAL A 408 38.16 25.28 19.17
N PHE A 409 39.05 24.54 18.52
CA PHE A 409 40.22 23.92 19.13
C PHE A 409 41.48 24.76 18.89
N ASN A 410 42.23 25.07 19.95
CA ASN A 410 43.53 25.73 19.89
C ASN A 410 44.69 24.71 19.99
N ARG A 411 45.42 24.52 18.89
CA ARG A 411 46.52 23.55 18.72
C ARG A 411 47.71 23.79 19.65
N ARG A 412 47.92 25.02 20.12
CA ARG A 412 49.06 25.42 20.95
C ARG A 412 48.83 25.20 22.45
N THR A 413 47.58 25.19 22.90
CA THR A 413 47.19 25.10 24.32
C THR A 413 46.41 23.83 24.67
N ASN A 414 45.88 23.14 23.65
CA ASN A 414 44.90 22.05 23.76
C ASN A 414 43.56 22.46 24.41
N ALA A 415 43.26 23.76 24.42
CA ALA A 415 41.96 24.27 24.81
C ALA A 415 40.93 24.06 23.69
N LEU A 416 39.81 23.43 24.02
CA LEU A 416 38.63 23.28 23.19
C LEU A 416 37.51 24.16 23.78
N ARG A 417 37.09 25.18 23.04
CA ARG A 417 35.93 26.01 23.37
C ARG A 417 34.72 25.52 22.60
N TYR A 418 33.54 25.54 23.21
CA TYR A 418 32.30 25.15 22.53
C TYR A 418 31.07 25.91 23.03
N ALA A 419 30.07 26.00 22.16
CA ALA A 419 28.72 26.50 22.46
C ALA A 419 27.68 25.60 21.76
N ARG A 420 26.51 25.40 22.36
CA ARG A 420 25.44 24.53 21.84
C ARG A 420 24.12 25.26 21.72
N ALA A 421 23.57 25.32 20.51
CA ALA A 421 22.23 25.82 20.22
C ALA A 421 21.29 24.62 20.03
N GLY A 422 20.55 24.24 21.08
CA GLY A 422 19.62 23.11 21.09
C GLY A 422 20.24 21.71 20.99
N HIS A 423 21.49 21.60 20.54
CA HIS A 423 22.08 20.35 20.09
C HIS A 423 22.63 19.47 21.22
N LEU A 424 22.70 18.16 20.92
CA LEU A 424 23.19 17.11 21.81
C LEU A 424 24.63 17.37 22.30
N PRO A 425 25.00 16.85 23.49
CA PRO A 425 26.33 17.07 24.04
C PRO A 425 27.38 16.22 23.28
N PRO A 426 28.48 16.82 22.79
CA PRO A 426 29.62 16.07 22.27
C PRO A 426 30.12 15.01 23.24
N LEU A 427 30.54 13.86 22.73
CA LEU A 427 31.20 12.83 23.53
C LEU A 427 32.71 12.99 23.40
N LEU A 428 33.41 13.15 24.53
CA LEU A 428 34.87 13.08 24.59
C LEU A 428 35.27 11.71 25.13
N ILE A 429 36.02 10.95 24.34
CA ILE A 429 36.60 9.65 24.68
C ILE A 429 38.08 9.90 24.99
N SER A 430 38.55 9.50 26.16
CA SER A 430 39.95 9.62 26.54
C SER A 430 40.78 8.42 26.05
N ALA A 431 42.09 8.62 25.93
CA ALA A 431 43.03 7.62 25.43
C ALA A 431 43.05 6.28 26.22
N ASP A 432 42.48 6.25 27.44
CA ASP A 432 42.32 5.05 28.27
C ASP A 432 40.95 4.34 28.08
N GLY A 433 40.10 4.86 27.20
CA GLY A 433 38.74 4.37 26.95
C GLY A 433 37.67 4.89 27.89
N THR A 434 38.01 5.71 28.89
CA THR A 434 36.99 6.43 29.66
C THR A 434 36.33 7.49 28.78
N SER A 435 35.06 7.81 29.01
CA SER A 435 34.32 8.74 28.15
C SER A 435 33.35 9.62 28.95
N ARG A 436 33.16 10.86 28.49
CA ARG A 436 32.32 11.87 29.16
C ARG A 436 31.67 12.80 28.15
N TYR A 437 30.45 13.24 28.46
CA TYR A 437 29.74 14.23 27.66
C TYR A 437 30.23 15.67 27.96
N LEU A 438 30.19 16.53 26.94
CA LEU A 438 30.38 17.98 27.06
C LEU A 438 29.01 18.65 27.22
N ASP A 439 28.44 18.49 28.42
CA ASP A 439 27.03 18.75 28.75
C ASP A 439 26.72 20.19 29.21
N GLN A 440 27.67 21.11 29.13
CA GLN A 440 27.49 22.52 29.48
C GLN A 440 27.15 23.38 28.25
N ALA A 441 27.03 24.69 28.43
CA ALA A 441 26.81 25.67 27.34
C ALA A 441 25.58 25.43 26.43
N LEU A 442 24.52 24.79 26.94
CA LEU A 442 23.26 24.63 26.22
C LEU A 442 22.46 25.95 26.23
N ALA A 443 22.06 26.38 25.04
CA ALA A 443 21.14 27.48 24.77
C ALA A 443 20.01 26.98 23.82
N PRO A 444 18.96 27.78 23.55
CA PRO A 444 17.92 27.41 22.57
C PRO A 444 18.47 27.12 21.17
N PRO A 445 17.73 26.38 20.32
CA PRO A 445 18.03 26.23 18.89
C PRO A 445 18.14 27.58 18.15
N VAL A 446 18.84 27.55 17.03
CA VAL A 446 19.00 28.69 16.12
C VAL A 446 17.71 28.91 15.33
N GLY A 447 17.22 30.15 15.26
CA GLY A 447 16.03 30.55 14.50
C GLY A 447 14.85 31.00 15.38
N PRO A 448 14.20 30.11 16.16
CA PRO A 448 12.95 30.42 16.87
C PRO A 448 13.03 31.56 17.89
N VAL A 449 14.21 31.81 18.48
CA VAL A 449 14.40 32.81 19.54
C VAL A 449 15.36 33.90 19.05
N ARG A 450 14.81 34.98 18.47
CA ARG A 450 15.61 36.08 17.88
C ARG A 450 16.69 36.66 18.80
N GLU A 451 16.40 36.86 20.08
CA GLU A 451 17.35 37.42 21.06
C GLU A 451 18.03 36.34 21.93
N ALA A 452 18.26 35.13 21.36
CA ALA A 452 18.93 34.04 22.06
C ALA A 452 20.34 34.43 22.53
N LYS A 453 20.63 34.14 23.80
CA LYS A 453 21.94 34.35 24.43
C LYS A 453 22.69 33.03 24.47
N TYR A 454 23.68 32.91 23.60
CA TYR A 454 24.62 31.80 23.59
C TYR A 454 25.75 32.04 24.59
N CYS A 455 26.21 30.97 25.23
CA CYS A 455 27.35 30.97 26.15
C CYS A 455 28.39 29.97 25.62
N GLU A 456 29.67 30.18 25.97
CA GLU A 456 30.76 29.27 25.62
C GLU A 456 31.44 28.71 26.88
N VAL A 457 31.92 27.47 26.79
CA VAL A 457 32.69 26.77 27.83
C VAL A 457 34.01 26.29 27.24
N GLU A 458 35.08 26.37 28.03
CA GLU A 458 36.42 25.89 27.68
C GLU A 458 36.75 24.61 28.46
N VAL A 459 37.26 23.59 27.76
CA VAL A 459 37.81 22.36 28.37
C VAL A 459 39.17 22.07 27.74
N ASN A 460 40.10 21.49 28.50
CA ASN A 460 41.33 20.95 27.94
C ASN A 460 41.12 19.51 27.49
N VAL A 461 41.42 19.22 26.22
CA VAL A 461 41.52 17.84 25.70
C VAL A 461 42.95 17.34 25.88
N GLN A 462 43.11 16.06 26.18
CA GLN A 462 44.42 15.41 26.29
C GLN A 462 44.87 14.83 24.95
N ARG A 463 46.16 14.50 24.87
CA ARG A 463 46.75 13.88 23.68
C ARG A 463 46.25 12.45 23.53
N GLY A 464 45.77 12.10 22.34
CA GLY A 464 45.12 10.81 22.08
C GLY A 464 43.66 10.72 22.55
N ASP A 465 43.07 11.79 23.07
CA ASP A 465 41.61 11.86 23.22
C ASP A 465 40.94 11.88 21.83
N THR A 466 39.70 11.42 21.74
CA THR A 466 38.85 11.47 20.54
C THR A 466 37.56 12.22 20.86
N LEU A 467 37.27 13.28 20.11
CA LEU A 467 35.99 13.99 20.15
C LEU A 467 35.03 13.39 19.13
N VAL A 468 33.79 13.19 19.54
CA VAL A 468 32.71 12.68 18.70
C VAL A 468 31.53 13.63 18.76
N LEU A 469 31.16 14.14 17.60
CA LEU A 469 29.99 14.97 17.34
C LEU A 469 28.98 14.11 16.57
N TYR A 470 27.71 14.14 16.95
CA TYR A 470 26.67 13.29 16.37
C TYR A 470 25.28 13.97 16.47
N THR A 471 24.42 13.69 15.50
CA THR A 471 23.00 14.09 15.51
C THR A 471 22.13 13.07 16.25
N ASP A 472 20.87 13.41 16.50
CA ASP A 472 19.94 12.62 17.31
C ASP A 472 19.57 11.27 16.68
N GLY A 473 19.47 11.15 15.35
CA GLY A 473 19.27 9.87 14.68
C GLY A 473 20.34 8.79 14.99
N LEU A 474 21.51 9.16 15.54
CA LEU A 474 22.46 8.17 16.05
C LEU A 474 21.99 7.48 17.35
N ILE A 475 21.18 8.16 18.17
CA ILE A 475 20.80 7.72 19.52
C ILE A 475 19.29 7.53 19.72
N GLU A 476 18.45 8.25 18.98
CA GLU A 476 17.00 8.28 19.10
C GLU A 476 16.37 6.98 18.57
N ARG A 477 15.31 6.51 19.26
CA ARG A 477 14.46 5.41 18.82
C ARG A 477 13.03 5.67 19.27
N ARG A 478 12.07 5.30 18.42
CA ARG A 478 10.63 5.41 18.73
C ARG A 478 10.31 4.69 20.05
N GLY A 479 9.83 5.45 21.05
CA GLY A 479 9.46 4.93 22.36
C GLY A 479 10.61 4.78 23.37
N GLU A 480 11.84 5.19 23.04
CA GLU A 480 12.98 5.23 23.97
C GLU A 480 13.25 6.67 24.45
N ASN A 481 13.77 6.84 25.68
CA ASN A 481 14.27 8.14 26.15
C ASN A 481 15.71 8.35 25.63
N LEU A 482 16.01 9.54 25.12
CA LEU A 482 17.35 10.00 24.71
C LEU A 482 18.45 9.67 25.74
N ASP A 483 18.19 9.77 27.04
CA ASP A 483 19.15 9.40 28.10
C ASP A 483 19.65 7.94 27.98
N THR A 484 18.79 7.03 27.50
CA THR A 484 19.14 5.61 27.30
C THR A 484 19.95 5.42 26.02
N GLY A 485 19.65 6.19 24.97
CA GLY A 485 20.46 6.27 23.76
C GLY A 485 21.88 6.81 24.04
N LEU A 486 21.99 7.88 24.82
CA LEU A 486 23.26 8.44 25.31
C LEU A 486 24.03 7.42 26.17
N GLY A 487 23.36 6.75 27.12
CA GLY A 487 23.97 5.68 27.90
C GLY A 487 24.60 4.60 27.01
N ARG A 488 23.85 4.13 26.01
CA ARG A 488 24.30 3.10 25.06
C ARG A 488 25.49 3.55 24.20
N LEU A 489 25.48 4.80 23.71
CA LEU A 489 26.58 5.36 22.92
C LEU A 489 27.87 5.49 23.76
N ARG A 490 27.75 5.96 25.00
CA ARG A 490 28.88 6.02 25.95
C ARG A 490 29.44 4.64 26.28
N ASP A 491 28.57 3.66 26.51
CA ASP A 491 28.98 2.30 26.85
C ASP A 491 29.70 1.62 25.65
N LEU A 492 29.28 1.89 24.42
CA LEU A 492 29.96 1.47 23.18
C LEU A 492 31.31 2.18 22.96
N ALA A 493 31.43 3.45 23.36
CA ALA A 493 32.70 4.17 23.31
C ALA A 493 33.79 3.54 24.18
N HIS A 494 33.44 2.79 25.25
CA HIS A 494 34.42 2.05 26.03
C HIS A 494 35.12 0.92 25.25
N THR A 495 34.54 0.43 24.15
CA THR A 495 35.17 -0.60 23.30
C THR A 495 36.01 -0.01 22.15
N SER A 496 36.13 1.32 22.07
CA SER A 496 36.67 2.03 20.90
C SER A 496 38.17 2.36 20.96
N VAL A 497 38.88 1.87 21.98
CA VAL A 497 40.28 2.25 22.25
C VAL A 497 41.20 1.81 21.11
N GLY A 498 41.92 2.76 20.51
CA GLY A 498 42.88 2.51 19.45
C GLY A 498 42.30 2.33 18.05
N LEU A 499 40.98 2.53 17.87
CA LEU A 499 40.35 2.64 16.56
C LEU A 499 40.78 3.95 15.85
N THR A 500 40.85 3.94 14.51
CA THR A 500 40.94 5.18 13.74
C THR A 500 39.62 5.93 13.78
N ALA A 501 39.61 7.21 13.42
CA ALA A 501 38.38 7.99 13.29
C ALA A 501 37.38 7.32 12.32
N THR A 502 37.87 6.70 11.23
CA THR A 502 37.04 5.94 10.29
C THR A 502 36.46 4.67 10.90
N ASP A 503 37.28 3.87 11.59
CA ASP A 503 36.79 2.65 12.26
C ASP A 503 35.78 2.99 13.39
N LEU A 504 35.95 4.14 14.04
CA LEU A 504 35.02 4.69 15.03
C LEU A 504 33.67 5.06 14.40
N CYS A 505 33.71 5.76 13.26
CA CYS A 505 32.53 6.08 12.46
C CYS A 505 31.78 4.80 12.04
N ASP A 506 32.48 3.81 11.51
CA ASP A 506 31.89 2.53 11.10
C ASP A 506 31.32 1.77 12.30
N MET A 507 32.00 1.75 13.45
CA MET A 507 31.50 1.12 14.67
C MET A 507 30.21 1.78 15.15
N PHE A 508 30.17 3.11 15.24
CA PHE A 508 28.97 3.83 15.70
C PHE A 508 27.83 3.81 14.68
N LEU A 509 28.11 3.79 13.38
CA LEU A 509 27.08 3.62 12.35
C LEU A 509 26.46 2.22 12.38
N ASN A 510 27.28 1.16 12.50
CA ASN A 510 26.82 -0.23 12.37
C ASN A 510 26.28 -0.86 13.68
N HIS A 511 26.46 -0.26 14.86
CA HIS A 511 26.00 -0.83 16.14
C HIS A 511 24.48 -0.65 16.40
N GLN A 512 23.65 -0.80 15.37
CA GLN A 512 22.19 -0.76 15.46
C GLN A 512 21.52 -2.01 14.83
N PRO A 513 21.72 -3.22 15.38
CA PRO A 513 20.95 -4.39 14.95
C PRO A 513 19.47 -4.26 15.35
N GLY A 514 18.58 -4.12 14.35
CA GLY A 514 17.13 -4.27 14.52
C GLY A 514 16.36 -3.02 14.96
N ALA A 515 16.88 -1.81 14.71
CA ALA A 515 16.14 -0.56 14.89
C ALA A 515 16.02 0.18 13.56
N GLU A 516 14.79 0.46 13.13
CA GLU A 516 14.50 1.45 12.09
C GLU A 516 14.80 2.85 12.67
N SER A 517 15.77 3.57 12.09
CA SER A 517 16.01 4.98 12.42
C SER A 517 15.17 5.83 11.48
N PRO A 518 14.13 6.53 11.97
CA PRO A 518 13.32 7.39 11.11
C PRO A 518 14.14 8.54 10.52
N ASP A 519 15.15 9.00 11.27
CA ASP A 519 15.93 10.19 10.95
C ASP A 519 17.35 9.89 10.44
N ASP A 520 17.95 10.91 9.84
CA ASP A 520 19.30 10.95 9.31
C ASP A 520 20.38 10.84 10.40
N ARG A 521 21.59 10.46 10.00
CA ARG A 521 22.68 10.11 10.92
C ARG A 521 24.02 10.70 10.49
N ALA A 522 24.26 11.96 10.83
CA ALA A 522 25.56 12.59 10.74
C ALA A 522 26.43 12.33 11.97
N LEU A 523 27.72 12.04 11.75
CA LEU A 523 28.73 11.96 12.79
C LEU A 523 30.08 12.50 12.29
N LEU A 524 30.81 13.16 13.18
CA LEU A 524 32.16 13.66 12.98
C LEU A 524 33.06 13.23 14.15
N ALA A 525 34.03 12.36 13.86
CA ALA A 525 35.04 11.86 14.78
C ALA A 525 36.40 12.53 14.53
N ILE A 526 37.06 12.97 15.61
CA ILE A 526 38.33 13.70 15.57
C ILE A 526 39.23 13.20 16.70
N SER A 527 40.29 12.48 16.34
CA SER A 527 41.31 12.01 17.29
C SER A 527 42.46 13.01 17.37
N PHE A 528 42.73 13.50 18.59
CA PHE A 528 43.76 14.51 18.85
C PHE A 528 45.17 13.89 18.86
N PRO A 529 46.20 14.59 18.34
CA PRO A 529 47.55 14.06 18.22
C PRO A 529 48.13 13.52 19.54
N THR A 530 48.77 12.36 19.46
CA THR A 530 49.48 11.73 20.59
C THR A 530 50.84 12.36 20.86
N THR A 531 51.45 12.97 19.84
CA THR A 531 52.75 13.68 19.90
C THR A 531 52.57 15.20 19.89
N GLU A 532 53.63 15.94 20.18
CA GLU A 532 53.61 17.40 20.14
C GLU A 532 53.56 17.88 18.68
N LEU A 533 52.53 18.64 18.33
CA LEU A 533 52.40 19.23 17.00
C LEU A 533 53.57 20.17 16.72
N PRO A 534 54.28 20.04 15.59
CA PRO A 534 55.19 21.09 15.14
C PRO A 534 54.38 22.36 14.85
N PRO A 535 54.97 23.57 15.06
CA PRO A 535 54.31 24.81 14.71
C PRO A 535 53.98 24.83 13.21
N ALA A 536 52.78 25.32 12.86
CA ALA A 536 52.31 25.31 11.49
C ALA A 536 53.25 26.08 10.54
N PRO A 537 53.50 25.58 9.31
CA PRO A 537 54.13 26.40 8.29
C PRO A 537 53.19 27.56 7.92
N PRO A 538 53.69 28.80 7.78
CA PRO A 538 52.83 29.96 7.53
C PRO A 538 52.05 29.80 6.22
N VAL A 539 50.79 30.26 6.20
CA VAL A 539 49.90 30.23 5.01
C VAL A 539 50.42 31.11 3.87
N GLY A 540 51.42 30.60 3.16
CA GLY A 540 51.74 31.01 1.81
C GLY A 540 50.97 30.13 0.83
N TRP A 541 50.31 30.73 -0.17
CA TRP A 541 49.81 30.02 -1.34
C TRP A 541 50.97 29.44 -2.15
N SER A 542 51.53 28.33 -1.68
CA SER A 542 52.48 27.53 -2.45
C SER A 542 51.71 26.86 -3.58
N LYS A 543 52.25 26.93 -4.81
CA LYS A 543 51.78 26.11 -5.92
C LYS A 543 52.26 24.67 -5.69
N GLY A 544 51.58 23.98 -4.79
CA GLY A 544 51.78 22.55 -4.56
C GLY A 544 51.47 21.76 -5.82
N THR A 545 52.50 21.23 -6.46
CA THR A 545 52.36 20.21 -7.49
C THR A 545 51.60 19.01 -6.93
N ALA A 546 50.54 18.59 -7.61
CA ALA A 546 49.77 17.42 -7.22
C ALA A 546 50.69 16.19 -7.05
N PRO A 547 50.50 15.36 -6.01
CA PRO A 547 51.14 14.06 -5.94
C PRO A 547 50.76 13.23 -7.17
N ALA A 548 51.72 12.49 -7.72
CA ALA A 548 51.46 11.62 -8.87
C ALA A 548 50.57 10.45 -8.43
N ALA A 549 49.25 10.61 -8.60
CA ALA A 549 48.31 9.50 -8.49
C ALA A 549 48.73 8.39 -9.46
N ALA A 550 48.85 7.16 -8.95
CA ALA A 550 49.22 6.01 -9.77
C ALA A 550 48.22 5.86 -10.91
N ALA A 551 48.70 5.93 -12.16
CA ALA A 551 47.82 5.90 -13.32
C ALA A 551 47.08 4.55 -13.40
N PRO A 552 45.74 4.53 -13.54
CA PRO A 552 45.04 3.30 -13.86
C PRO A 552 45.56 2.77 -15.21
N GLN A 553 45.96 1.50 -15.24
CA GLN A 553 46.52 0.89 -16.43
C GLN A 553 45.47 0.89 -17.56
N ARG A 554 45.82 1.51 -18.69
CA ARG A 554 44.99 1.51 -19.90
C ARG A 554 44.72 0.06 -20.35
N PRO A 555 43.46 -0.41 -20.45
CA PRO A 555 43.17 -1.61 -21.21
C PRO A 555 43.46 -1.35 -22.70
N ALA A 556 43.91 -2.40 -23.40
CA ALA A 556 44.44 -2.29 -24.75
C ALA A 556 43.40 -1.80 -25.78
N THR A 557 43.86 -0.98 -26.72
CA THR A 557 43.10 -0.53 -27.88
C THR A 557 42.74 -1.71 -28.79
N PHE A 558 41.45 -2.07 -28.86
CA PHE A 558 40.92 -2.86 -29.96
C PHE A 558 40.55 -1.95 -31.13
N THR A 559 41.33 -2.01 -32.20
CA THR A 559 41.02 -1.34 -33.46
C THR A 559 39.96 -2.09 -34.24
N HIS A 560 38.79 -1.48 -34.45
CA HIS A 560 37.91 -1.85 -35.56
C HIS A 560 37.50 -0.61 -36.34
N ALA A 561 37.81 -0.62 -37.63
CA ALA A 561 37.48 0.47 -38.55
C ALA A 561 36.01 0.40 -38.96
N SER A 562 35.32 1.55 -38.96
CA SER A 562 34.13 1.76 -39.78
C SER A 562 34.10 3.20 -40.30
N ARG A 563 33.64 3.36 -41.55
CA ARG A 563 33.57 4.65 -42.26
C ARG A 563 32.20 5.29 -42.01
N ALA A 564 32.16 6.52 -41.48
CA ALA A 564 30.98 7.38 -41.56
C ALA A 564 31.38 8.86 -41.72
N ARG A 565 30.72 9.53 -42.65
CA ARG A 565 31.08 10.82 -43.27
C ARG A 565 31.00 12.00 -42.29
N SER A 566 31.92 12.93 -42.46
CA SER A 566 31.94 14.25 -41.80
C SER A 566 30.79 15.14 -42.26
N HIS A 567 30.12 15.81 -41.31
CA HIS A 567 29.44 17.11 -41.48
C HIS A 567 29.57 17.88 -40.16
N ALA A 568 30.04 19.13 -40.22
CA ALA A 568 30.31 19.97 -39.04
C ALA A 568 29.44 21.24 -39.06
N PRO A 569 28.83 21.65 -37.94
CA PRO A 569 28.18 22.95 -37.81
C PRO A 569 29.20 24.02 -37.34
N PRO A 570 29.14 25.26 -37.87
CA PRO A 570 30.10 26.32 -37.54
C PRO A 570 29.75 27.13 -36.28
N ALA A 571 30.74 27.89 -35.79
CA ALA A 571 30.69 28.66 -34.56
C ALA A 571 29.86 29.97 -34.63
N ARG A 572 29.46 30.47 -33.45
CA ARG A 572 28.74 31.74 -33.25
C ARG A 572 29.63 32.97 -33.54
N GLN A 573 29.01 34.05 -34.03
CA GLN A 573 29.51 35.43 -33.93
C GLN A 573 28.38 36.40 -33.53
N PRO A 574 28.71 37.57 -32.94
CA PRO A 574 27.75 38.45 -32.27
C PRO A 574 27.15 39.53 -33.18
N LEU A 575 26.05 40.17 -32.73
CA LEU A 575 25.44 41.32 -33.40
C LEU A 575 25.57 42.60 -32.56
N VAL A 576 25.88 43.70 -33.26
CA VAL A 576 26.03 45.07 -32.74
C VAL A 576 24.84 45.91 -33.21
N GLY A 577 24.36 46.87 -32.40
CA GLY A 577 23.14 47.66 -32.67
C GLY A 577 23.34 49.09 -33.22
N PHE A 578 22.22 49.81 -33.42
CA PHE A 578 22.09 51.25 -33.78
C PHE A 578 20.72 51.82 -33.29
N SER A 579 20.43 53.12 -33.07
CA SER A 579 21.22 54.26 -32.53
C SER A 579 20.36 55.54 -32.25
N GLY A 580 19.57 55.58 -31.16
CA GLY A 580 19.01 56.83 -30.57
C GLY A 580 17.83 57.53 -31.29
N PRO A 581 17.44 58.78 -30.89
CA PRO A 581 17.86 59.53 -29.70
C PRO A 581 16.77 60.35 -28.92
N GLY A 582 16.92 60.42 -27.58
CA GLY A 582 16.85 61.66 -26.77
C GLY A 582 15.52 62.38 -26.44
N ARG A 583 15.22 62.53 -25.14
CA ARG A 583 15.21 63.83 -24.40
C ARG A 583 14.90 63.67 -22.90
N ASN A 584 15.50 64.52 -22.06
CA ASN A 584 15.28 64.63 -20.61
C ASN A 584 14.45 65.88 -20.29
N SER A 585 13.41 65.76 -19.45
CA SER A 585 12.85 66.88 -18.67
C SER A 585 11.98 66.38 -17.50
N ARG A 586 12.44 66.67 -16.27
CA ARG A 586 11.76 66.53 -14.96
C ARG A 586 10.53 67.47 -14.82
N PRO A 587 9.79 67.46 -13.69
CA PRO A 587 9.31 66.34 -12.85
C PRO A 587 7.79 66.47 -12.56
N MET A 588 7.15 65.45 -11.96
CA MET A 588 5.90 65.68 -11.20
C MET A 588 5.83 64.85 -9.90
N SER A 589 5.15 65.45 -8.94
CA SER A 589 4.93 65.10 -7.54
C SER A 589 4.60 63.63 -7.25
N PHE A 590 5.34 63.04 -6.30
CA PHE A 590 4.79 61.99 -5.44
C PHE A 590 3.80 62.62 -4.47
N THR A 591 2.53 62.27 -4.59
CA THR A 591 1.52 62.56 -3.57
C THR A 591 1.56 61.43 -2.55
N THR A 592 1.64 61.77 -1.26
CA THR A 592 1.63 60.79 -0.17
C THR A 592 0.32 60.00 -0.23
N VAL A 593 0.40 58.69 -0.51
CA VAL A 593 -0.68 57.75 -0.18
C VAL A 593 -0.34 57.18 1.18
N GLU A 594 -1.25 57.37 2.12
CA GLU A 594 -1.10 56.93 3.50
C GLU A 594 -0.97 55.40 3.60
N SER A 595 -0.33 54.96 4.69
CA SER A 595 -0.30 53.57 5.09
C SER A 595 -1.73 53.02 5.22
N GLN A 596 -2.16 52.24 4.24
CA GLN A 596 -3.27 51.31 4.42
C GLN A 596 -2.70 49.94 4.79
N VAL A 597 -2.87 49.61 6.07
CA VAL A 597 -2.74 48.23 6.55
C VAL A 597 -3.75 47.37 5.78
N PRO A 598 -3.36 46.24 5.18
CA PRO A 598 -4.32 45.38 4.51
C PRO A 598 -5.30 44.77 5.54
N PRO A 599 -6.60 44.63 5.22
CA PRO A 599 -7.56 44.01 6.13
C PRO A 599 -7.20 42.54 6.36
N ALA A 600 -7.39 42.06 7.60
CA ALA A 600 -6.93 40.76 8.09
C ALA A 600 -7.72 39.53 7.56
N HIS A 601 -8.28 39.61 6.35
CA HIS A 601 -9.13 38.58 5.75
C HIS A 601 -8.78 38.34 4.28
N ALA A 602 -7.60 37.77 4.01
CA ALA A 602 -7.40 37.00 2.79
C ALA A 602 -8.13 35.67 2.95
N GLY A 603 -9.36 35.59 2.44
CA GLY A 603 -10.20 34.39 2.53
C GLY A 603 -9.64 33.22 1.73
N LEU A 604 -9.85 32.00 2.22
CA LEU A 604 -9.58 30.76 1.49
C LEU A 604 -10.37 30.74 0.18
N PRO A 605 -9.86 30.08 -0.89
CA PRO A 605 -10.61 29.93 -2.13
C PRO A 605 -11.95 29.23 -1.85
N HIS A 606 -13.05 29.92 -2.16
CA HIS A 606 -14.39 29.35 -2.04
C HIS A 606 -14.78 28.61 -3.32
N PRO A 607 -15.59 27.55 -3.24
CA PRO A 607 -16.17 26.91 -4.43
C PRO A 607 -16.89 27.94 -5.32
N PRO A 608 -16.83 27.76 -6.66
CA PRO A 608 -17.70 28.49 -7.58
C PRO A 608 -19.19 28.26 -7.25
N ARG A 609 -20.06 29.10 -7.82
CA ARG A 609 -21.51 28.89 -7.72
C ARG A 609 -21.89 27.60 -8.46
N GLY A 610 -22.67 26.73 -7.83
CA GLY A 610 -22.98 25.40 -8.37
C GLY A 610 -21.86 24.38 -8.17
N ASP A 611 -21.21 24.38 -7.00
CA ASP A 611 -20.19 23.38 -6.60
C ASP A 611 -20.27 23.13 -5.08
N HIS A 612 -19.77 21.98 -4.63
CA HIS A 612 -19.60 21.67 -3.21
C HIS A 612 -18.18 21.20 -2.90
N SER A 613 -17.64 21.72 -1.80
CA SER A 613 -16.28 21.38 -1.36
C SER A 613 -16.29 20.69 -0.02
N CYS A 614 -15.31 19.82 0.22
CA CYS A 614 -15.04 19.33 1.58
C CYS A 614 -13.95 20.17 2.27
N CYS A 615 -14.01 20.23 3.59
CA CYS A 615 -12.93 20.68 4.45
C CYS A 615 -12.73 19.63 5.55
N ALA A 616 -11.67 18.83 5.40
CA ALA A 616 -11.21 17.91 6.42
C ALA A 616 -10.25 18.65 7.35
N TYR A 617 -10.61 18.80 8.63
CA TYR A 617 -9.90 19.64 9.60
C TYR A 617 -9.33 18.83 10.77
N SER A 618 -8.15 19.19 11.24
CA SER A 618 -7.45 18.56 12.38
C SER A 618 -7.63 19.32 13.69
N ASP A 619 -8.08 20.57 13.64
CA ASP A 619 -8.33 21.41 14.81
C ASP A 619 -9.50 22.38 14.61
N ASP A 620 -10.00 22.95 15.71
CA ASP A 620 -11.16 23.83 15.71
C ASP A 620 -10.87 25.21 15.08
N GLN A 621 -9.59 25.59 14.96
CA GLN A 621 -9.18 26.83 14.29
C GLN A 621 -9.21 26.67 12.76
N GLU A 622 -8.77 25.54 12.23
CA GLU A 622 -8.95 25.12 10.83
C GLU A 622 -10.45 25.16 10.45
N LYS A 623 -11.29 24.49 11.24
CA LYS A 623 -12.75 24.51 11.06
C LYS A 623 -13.29 25.93 11.07
N SER A 624 -12.93 26.72 12.08
CA SER A 624 -13.40 28.10 12.24
C SER A 624 -13.00 28.98 11.05
N ARG A 625 -11.76 28.88 10.55
CA ARG A 625 -11.30 29.61 9.34
C ARG A 625 -12.15 29.27 8.10
N ALA A 626 -12.40 27.99 7.86
CA ALA A 626 -13.18 27.55 6.70
C ALA A 626 -14.65 28.01 6.80
N VAL A 627 -15.28 27.78 7.95
CA VAL A 627 -16.68 28.15 8.23
C VAL A 627 -16.89 29.67 8.16
N THR A 628 -16.08 30.46 8.86
CA THR A 628 -16.27 31.91 8.96
C THR A 628 -16.08 32.60 7.62
N GLY A 629 -15.09 32.17 6.82
CA GLY A 629 -14.91 32.64 5.45
C GLY A 629 -16.11 32.30 4.55
N PHE A 630 -16.54 31.03 4.54
CA PHE A 630 -17.62 30.57 3.66
C PHE A 630 -18.99 31.18 4.00
N VAL A 631 -19.33 31.24 5.29
CA VAL A 631 -20.57 31.86 5.77
C VAL A 631 -20.52 33.38 5.55
N GLY A 632 -19.40 34.02 5.87
CA GLY A 632 -19.21 35.46 5.68
C GLY A 632 -19.37 35.90 4.21
N ALA A 633 -18.79 35.14 3.28
CA ALA A 633 -18.96 35.36 1.84
C ALA A 633 -20.42 35.25 1.40
N GLY A 634 -21.17 34.25 1.89
CA GLY A 634 -22.60 34.11 1.61
C GLY A 634 -23.42 35.28 2.14
N LEU A 635 -23.19 35.69 3.39
CA LEU A 635 -23.88 36.82 4.00
C LEU A 635 -23.61 38.13 3.25
N ALA A 636 -22.37 38.38 2.86
CA ALA A 636 -21.96 39.56 2.09
C ALA A 636 -22.56 39.58 0.66
N ASN A 637 -22.67 38.41 0.03
CA ASN A 637 -23.31 38.25 -1.29
C ASN A 637 -24.86 38.29 -1.23
N GLY A 638 -25.44 38.43 -0.04
CA GLY A 638 -26.89 38.42 0.16
C GLY A 638 -27.54 37.03 0.05
N GLU A 639 -26.76 35.96 -0.01
CA GLU A 639 -27.23 34.57 -0.13
C GLU A 639 -27.84 34.07 1.20
N ARG A 640 -28.82 33.15 1.14
CA ARG A 640 -29.33 32.45 2.33
C ARG A 640 -28.33 31.40 2.76
N VAL A 641 -28.07 31.24 4.05
CA VAL A 641 -27.10 30.28 4.61
C VAL A 641 -27.81 29.34 5.58
N LEU A 642 -27.66 28.04 5.35
CA LEU A 642 -28.09 26.98 6.26
C LEU A 642 -26.85 26.26 6.79
N TYR A 643 -26.72 26.15 8.11
CA TYR A 643 -25.65 25.38 8.76
C TYR A 643 -26.28 24.20 9.50
N PHE A 644 -25.78 22.99 9.25
CA PHE A 644 -26.20 21.75 9.91
C PHE A 644 -25.08 21.21 10.80
N THR A 645 -25.28 21.28 12.12
CA THR A 645 -24.33 20.85 13.15
C THR A 645 -24.54 19.39 13.55
N ASP A 646 -23.47 18.64 13.78
CA ASP A 646 -23.54 17.27 14.31
C ASP A 646 -22.84 17.17 15.66
N THR A 647 -21.51 17.25 15.66
CA THR A 647 -20.67 17.16 16.86
C THR A 647 -20.57 18.48 17.61
N THR A 648 -20.71 19.60 16.90
CA THR A 648 -20.57 20.95 17.46
C THR A 648 -21.91 21.50 17.92
N ALA A 649 -21.96 22.19 19.06
CA ALA A 649 -23.19 22.85 19.48
C ALA A 649 -23.49 24.07 18.58
N ALA A 650 -24.74 24.25 18.14
CA ALA A 650 -25.18 25.40 17.34
C ALA A 650 -24.82 26.77 17.96
N ARG A 651 -24.78 26.83 19.30
CA ARG A 651 -24.29 27.99 20.05
C ARG A 651 -22.80 28.26 19.80
N THR A 652 -21.95 27.24 19.81
CA THR A 652 -20.50 27.38 19.59
C THR A 652 -20.20 27.83 18.15
N VAL A 653 -20.99 27.38 17.16
CA VAL A 653 -20.91 27.88 15.79
C VAL A 653 -21.29 29.37 15.73
N THR A 654 -22.38 29.75 16.39
CA THR A 654 -22.84 31.15 16.50
C THR A 654 -21.76 32.04 17.11
N GLU A 655 -21.23 31.66 18.29
CA GLU A 655 -20.15 32.38 19.00
C GLU A 655 -18.87 32.50 18.15
N SER A 656 -18.56 31.50 17.31
CA SER A 656 -17.41 31.53 16.40
C SER A 656 -17.60 32.47 15.21
N LEU A 657 -18.82 32.55 14.67
CA LEU A 657 -19.17 33.50 13.60
C LEU A 657 -19.17 34.95 14.11
N GLU A 658 -19.70 35.19 15.31
CA GLU A 658 -19.65 36.49 16.00
C GLU A 658 -18.21 36.94 16.29
N ALA A 659 -17.37 36.02 16.79
CA ALA A 659 -15.95 36.30 17.05
C ALA A 659 -15.16 36.65 15.77
N ALA A 660 -15.61 36.19 14.60
CA ALA A 660 -15.07 36.58 13.30
C ALA A 660 -15.64 37.91 12.74
N GLY A 661 -16.48 38.60 13.52
CA GLY A 661 -17.05 39.91 13.15
C GLY A 661 -18.32 39.86 12.29
N LEU A 662 -18.99 38.70 12.22
CA LEU A 662 -20.25 38.56 11.49
C LEU A 662 -21.44 38.94 12.39
N ASP A 663 -22.36 39.76 11.85
CA ASP A 663 -23.61 40.12 12.53
C ASP A 663 -24.64 38.98 12.40
N VAL A 664 -24.47 37.97 13.26
CA VAL A 664 -25.29 36.75 13.30
C VAL A 664 -26.72 37.06 13.73
N ASP A 665 -26.90 37.86 14.78
CA ASP A 665 -28.23 38.27 15.28
C ASP A 665 -29.07 38.92 14.16
N ALA A 666 -28.53 39.90 13.44
CA ALA A 666 -29.27 40.52 12.35
C ALA A 666 -29.47 39.57 11.16
N ALA A 667 -28.57 38.61 10.93
CA ALA A 667 -28.69 37.62 9.86
C ALA A 667 -29.78 36.58 10.14
N GLN A 668 -29.90 36.13 11.40
CA GLN A 668 -30.97 35.24 11.85
C GLN A 668 -32.31 35.98 11.90
N ALA A 669 -32.36 37.21 12.43
CA ALA A 669 -33.59 38.00 12.53
C ALA A 669 -34.25 38.29 11.17
N ARG A 670 -33.45 38.41 10.09
CA ARG A 670 -33.94 38.57 8.70
C ARG A 670 -34.09 37.26 7.94
N GLY A 671 -33.91 36.10 8.58
CA GLY A 671 -34.03 34.77 7.98
C GLY A 671 -32.90 34.37 7.00
N GLN A 672 -31.82 35.16 6.93
CA GLN A 672 -30.71 34.92 6.00
C GLN A 672 -29.76 33.83 6.51
N LEU A 673 -29.58 33.68 7.83
CA LEU A 673 -28.80 32.60 8.43
C LEU A 673 -29.70 31.74 9.31
N ALA A 674 -29.58 30.41 9.21
CA ALA A 674 -30.16 29.48 10.16
C ALA A 674 -29.17 28.37 10.52
N VAL A 675 -29.08 28.04 11.81
CA VAL A 675 -28.21 26.97 12.34
C VAL A 675 -29.12 25.90 12.98
N HIS A 676 -29.02 24.67 12.49
CA HIS A 676 -29.87 23.54 12.88
C HIS A 676 -29.00 22.31 13.20
N GLY A 677 -29.54 21.36 13.96
CA GLY A 677 -28.88 20.06 14.12
C GLY A 677 -29.06 19.17 12.88
N ALA A 678 -28.07 18.34 12.55
CA ALA A 678 -28.14 17.32 11.49
C ALA A 678 -29.32 16.36 11.71
N SER A 679 -29.62 16.02 12.96
CA SER A 679 -30.81 15.26 13.40
C SER A 679 -32.16 15.96 13.13
N GLN A 680 -32.14 17.24 12.76
CA GLN A 680 -33.31 18.02 12.34
C GLN A 680 -33.37 18.20 10.81
N SER A 681 -32.30 17.83 10.09
CA SER A 681 -32.19 17.88 8.62
C SER A 681 -31.96 16.49 8.02
N TYR A 682 -30.76 16.16 7.55
CA TYR A 682 -30.46 14.94 6.79
C TYR A 682 -30.42 13.65 7.62
N LEU A 683 -30.32 13.74 8.95
CA LEU A 683 -30.50 12.59 9.87
C LEU A 683 -31.90 12.56 10.53
N ARG A 684 -32.84 13.40 10.09
CA ARG A 684 -34.21 13.45 10.61
C ARG A 684 -35.02 12.19 10.28
N LEU A 685 -34.74 11.60 9.12
CA LEU A 685 -35.28 10.32 8.68
C LEU A 685 -34.14 9.31 8.82
N LEU A 686 -34.26 8.37 9.76
CA LEU A 686 -33.37 7.23 9.86
C LEU A 686 -34.08 5.98 9.33
N PRO A 687 -33.44 5.13 8.51
CA PRO A 687 -32.06 5.26 8.02
C PRO A 687 -31.86 6.46 7.07
N PHE A 688 -30.62 6.97 7.01
CA PHE A 688 -30.22 8.04 6.10
C PHE A 688 -30.60 7.67 4.65
N ASP A 689 -31.23 8.62 3.96
CA ASP A 689 -31.81 8.41 2.65
C ASP A 689 -31.41 9.55 1.68
N PRO A 690 -30.42 9.32 0.80
CA PRO A 690 -29.97 10.26 -0.23
C PRO A 690 -31.12 10.94 -0.99
N ASP A 691 -32.16 10.19 -1.34
CA ASP A 691 -33.31 10.70 -2.10
C ASP A 691 -34.07 11.78 -1.32
N ALA A 692 -34.34 11.55 -0.03
CA ALA A 692 -34.99 12.53 0.84
C ALA A 692 -34.11 13.77 1.09
N VAL A 693 -32.79 13.59 1.21
CA VAL A 693 -31.84 14.71 1.43
C VAL A 693 -31.70 15.57 0.18
N ILE A 694 -31.55 14.97 -1.00
CA ILE A 694 -31.48 15.67 -2.29
C ILE A 694 -32.80 16.43 -2.54
N ALA A 695 -33.96 15.78 -2.33
CA ALA A 695 -35.26 16.44 -2.46
C ALA A 695 -35.41 17.63 -1.50
N GLY A 696 -34.97 17.48 -0.24
CA GLY A 696 -34.94 18.56 0.75
C GLY A 696 -34.02 19.72 0.34
N MET A 697 -32.87 19.42 -0.26
CA MET A 697 -31.92 20.43 -0.77
C MET A 697 -32.52 21.24 -1.92
N ARG A 698 -33.18 20.55 -2.87
CA ARG A 698 -33.91 21.20 -3.98
C ARG A 698 -35.00 22.14 -3.44
N GLN A 699 -35.84 21.66 -2.52
CA GLN A 699 -36.87 22.47 -1.87
C GLN A 699 -36.27 23.69 -1.13
N ALA A 700 -35.19 23.50 -0.37
CA ALA A 700 -34.55 24.60 0.37
C ALA A 700 -33.99 25.70 -0.56
N CYS A 701 -33.50 25.32 -1.74
CA CYS A 701 -33.05 26.26 -2.77
C CYS A 701 -34.25 27.03 -3.38
N GLU A 702 -35.32 26.33 -3.75
CA GLU A 702 -36.56 26.94 -4.24
C GLU A 702 -37.15 27.94 -3.22
N GLU A 703 -37.21 27.57 -1.93
CA GLU A 703 -37.64 28.44 -0.85
C GLU A 703 -36.74 29.67 -0.68
N ALA A 704 -35.41 29.53 -0.83
CA ALA A 704 -34.48 30.64 -0.76
C ALA A 704 -34.72 31.65 -1.90
N VAL A 705 -34.86 31.16 -3.13
CA VAL A 705 -35.15 32.00 -4.30
C VAL A 705 -36.53 32.65 -4.19
N ALA A 706 -37.56 31.92 -3.73
CA ALA A 706 -38.90 32.45 -3.50
C ALA A 706 -38.95 33.52 -2.40
N ALA A 707 -38.07 33.42 -1.38
CA ALA A 707 -37.89 34.45 -0.36
C ALA A 707 -37.05 35.66 -0.83
N GLY A 708 -36.57 35.66 -2.09
CA GLY A 708 -35.85 36.78 -2.70
C GLY A 708 -34.32 36.73 -2.53
N TYR A 709 -33.76 35.63 -2.05
CA TYR A 709 -32.30 35.45 -1.96
C TYR A 709 -31.71 35.05 -3.34
N PRO A 710 -30.52 35.54 -3.71
CA PRO A 710 -29.87 35.28 -5.00
C PRO A 710 -29.21 33.89 -5.11
N GLY A 711 -29.39 33.03 -4.09
CA GLY A 711 -28.80 31.71 -3.97
C GLY A 711 -28.84 31.19 -2.52
N LEU A 712 -28.47 29.92 -2.37
CA LEU A 712 -28.38 29.18 -1.11
C LEU A 712 -26.93 28.74 -0.84
N ARG A 713 -26.46 28.85 0.39
CA ARG A 713 -25.27 28.17 0.90
C ARG A 713 -25.65 27.16 1.95
N VAL A 714 -25.02 26.00 1.90
CA VAL A 714 -25.21 24.95 2.89
C VAL A 714 -23.86 24.54 3.47
N VAL A 715 -23.78 24.49 4.80
CA VAL A 715 -22.67 23.87 5.54
C VAL A 715 -23.21 22.64 6.25
N GLY A 716 -22.55 21.49 6.11
CA GLY A 716 -22.93 20.25 6.77
C GLY A 716 -21.75 19.63 7.53
N GLU A 717 -21.94 19.34 8.81
CA GLU A 717 -21.02 18.50 9.57
C GLU A 717 -21.29 17.02 9.26
N MET A 718 -20.26 16.32 8.79
CA MET A 718 -20.35 14.98 8.21
C MET A 718 -19.81 13.87 9.13
N ASP A 719 -19.29 14.24 10.31
CA ASP A 719 -18.70 13.35 11.34
C ASP A 719 -19.59 12.16 11.75
N TRP A 720 -20.89 12.24 11.50
CA TRP A 720 -21.84 11.14 11.66
C TRP A 720 -21.51 9.92 10.80
N CYS A 721 -20.74 10.07 9.72
CA CYS A 721 -20.30 8.97 8.87
C CYS A 721 -19.23 8.06 9.52
N THR A 722 -18.54 8.53 10.57
CA THR A 722 -17.55 7.71 11.32
C THR A 722 -18.19 6.91 12.46
N ARG A 723 -19.52 7.00 12.61
CA ARG A 723 -20.31 6.37 13.67
C ARG A 723 -21.32 5.38 13.08
N GLU A 724 -21.82 4.46 13.91
CA GLU A 724 -22.88 3.50 13.52
C GLU A 724 -24.25 4.19 13.35
N VAL A 725 -24.40 4.95 12.27
CA VAL A 725 -25.66 5.61 11.86
C VAL A 725 -26.32 4.78 10.76
N PRO A 726 -27.56 4.29 10.94
CA PRO A 726 -28.25 3.51 9.91
C PRO A 726 -28.38 4.28 8.60
N GLY A 727 -27.94 3.70 7.48
CA GLY A 727 -27.94 4.35 6.17
C GLY A 727 -26.63 5.10 5.82
N ALA A 728 -25.68 5.23 6.75
CA ALA A 728 -24.40 5.90 6.47
C ALA A 728 -23.58 5.20 5.38
N GLU A 729 -23.81 3.91 5.14
CA GLU A 729 -23.24 3.17 4.01
C GLU A 729 -23.69 3.70 2.62
N ARG A 730 -24.75 4.53 2.58
CA ARG A 730 -25.22 5.25 1.38
C ARG A 730 -24.66 6.67 1.25
N LEU A 731 -23.74 7.12 2.12
CA LEU A 731 -23.16 8.46 1.98
C LEU A 731 -22.39 8.62 0.66
N LEU A 732 -21.65 7.60 0.23
CA LEU A 732 -20.94 7.64 -1.06
C LEU A 732 -21.91 7.68 -2.27
N GLU A 733 -23.08 7.04 -2.17
CA GLU A 733 -24.16 7.17 -3.16
C GLU A 733 -24.65 8.62 -3.24
N TYR A 734 -24.84 9.28 -2.09
CA TYR A 734 -25.24 10.69 -2.01
C TYR A 734 -24.20 11.63 -2.64
N GLU A 735 -22.92 11.50 -2.29
CA GLU A 735 -21.85 12.38 -2.84
C GLU A 735 -21.72 12.25 -4.36
N LEU A 736 -21.82 11.04 -4.91
CA LEU A 736 -21.76 10.81 -6.37
C LEU A 736 -22.99 11.35 -7.13
N ARG A 737 -24.11 11.57 -6.43
CA ARG A 737 -25.36 12.10 -7.00
C ARG A 737 -25.46 13.61 -6.91
N LEU A 738 -24.89 14.22 -5.85
CA LEU A 738 -25.01 15.66 -5.56
C LEU A 738 -24.64 16.56 -6.74
N GLU A 739 -23.57 16.25 -7.46
CA GLU A 739 -23.11 17.06 -8.59
C GLU A 739 -24.20 17.18 -9.67
N ALA A 740 -24.66 16.04 -10.19
CA ALA A 740 -25.63 15.97 -11.27
C ALA A 740 -27.09 16.28 -10.82
N GLU A 741 -27.45 15.96 -9.57
CA GLU A 741 -28.82 16.11 -9.06
C GLU A 741 -29.04 17.37 -8.23
N VAL A 742 -28.02 18.15 -7.89
CA VAL A 742 -28.16 19.38 -7.10
C VAL A 742 -27.32 20.52 -7.68
N PHE A 743 -25.98 20.38 -7.73
CA PHE A 743 -25.08 21.52 -7.95
C PHE A 743 -25.03 22.00 -9.41
N ALA A 744 -25.20 21.11 -10.39
CA ALA A 744 -25.26 21.47 -11.81
C ALA A 744 -26.46 22.37 -12.19
N ASP A 745 -27.62 22.18 -11.55
CA ASP A 745 -28.90 22.81 -11.93
C ASP A 745 -29.34 23.98 -11.03
N LEU A 746 -28.84 24.06 -9.79
CA LEU A 746 -29.39 24.95 -8.77
C LEU A 746 -28.41 26.04 -8.32
N LEU A 747 -28.98 27.17 -7.88
CA LEU A 747 -28.23 28.27 -7.27
C LEU A 747 -27.87 27.94 -5.82
N VAL A 748 -27.07 26.89 -5.64
CA VAL A 748 -26.60 26.39 -4.36
C VAL A 748 -25.09 26.16 -4.35
N THR A 749 -24.46 26.38 -3.20
CA THR A 749 -23.03 26.11 -2.98
C THR A 749 -22.85 25.41 -1.64
N GLY A 750 -22.09 24.30 -1.61
CA GLY A 750 -21.94 23.44 -0.44
C GLY A 750 -20.56 23.49 0.23
N LEU A 751 -20.54 23.27 1.54
CA LEU A 751 -19.32 23.00 2.32
C LEU A 751 -19.56 21.83 3.30
N CYS A 752 -18.95 20.69 3.01
CA CYS A 752 -18.98 19.50 3.85
C CYS A 752 -17.78 19.50 4.81
N LEU A 753 -18.02 19.35 6.11
CA LEU A 753 -16.99 19.41 7.15
C LEU A 753 -16.73 18.02 7.74
N PHE A 754 -15.47 17.61 7.81
CA PHE A 754 -15.05 16.32 8.37
C PHE A 754 -13.97 16.52 9.44
N ASP A 755 -14.22 16.08 10.67
CA ASP A 755 -13.26 16.12 11.76
C ASP A 755 -12.27 14.95 11.69
N ARG A 756 -11.02 15.24 11.31
CA ARG A 756 -9.96 14.24 11.17
C ARG A 756 -9.62 13.56 12.50
N ARG A 757 -9.96 14.18 13.64
CA ARG A 757 -9.76 13.61 14.98
C ARG A 757 -10.76 12.49 15.30
N LEU A 758 -11.85 12.37 14.54
CA LEU A 758 -12.93 11.39 14.74
C LEU A 758 -12.89 10.21 13.77
N ASP A 759 -12.12 10.28 12.67
CA ASP A 759 -12.06 9.23 11.64
C ASP A 759 -10.93 8.21 11.88
N ILE A 760 -10.95 7.55 13.05
CA ILE A 760 -9.91 6.57 13.45
C ILE A 760 -9.86 5.35 12.53
N ALA A 761 -10.98 5.02 11.86
CA ALA A 761 -11.13 3.83 11.02
C ALA A 761 -11.00 4.12 9.50
N GLY A 762 -10.80 5.38 9.09
CA GLY A 762 -10.75 5.78 7.68
C GLY A 762 -12.10 5.72 6.95
N ALA A 763 -13.21 5.72 7.69
CA ALA A 763 -14.57 5.61 7.14
C ALA A 763 -14.98 6.84 6.31
N ALA A 764 -14.37 8.01 6.57
CA ALA A 764 -14.63 9.22 5.79
C ALA A 764 -13.75 9.32 4.53
N ALA A 765 -12.74 8.47 4.35
CA ALA A 765 -11.73 8.62 3.28
C ALA A 765 -12.32 8.64 1.86
N LEU A 766 -13.27 7.73 1.56
CA LEU A 766 -13.96 7.71 0.26
C LEU A 766 -14.96 8.86 0.07
N PRO A 767 -15.87 9.17 1.02
CA PRO A 767 -16.71 10.38 0.94
C PRO A 767 -15.91 11.67 0.78
N ILE A 768 -14.77 11.83 1.47
CA ILE A 768 -13.86 12.97 1.31
C ILE A 768 -13.29 12.99 -0.11
N ALA A 769 -12.79 11.85 -0.62
CA ALA A 769 -12.24 11.74 -1.98
C ALA A 769 -13.26 11.92 -3.10
N ALA A 770 -14.57 11.74 -2.82
CA ALA A 770 -15.65 11.99 -3.78
C ALA A 770 -15.92 13.47 -4.04
N HIS A 771 -15.35 14.39 -3.26
CA HIS A 771 -15.48 15.82 -3.51
C HIS A 771 -14.55 16.27 -4.63
N ARG A 772 -15.06 17.11 -5.54
CA ARG A 772 -14.26 17.65 -6.65
C ARG A 772 -13.32 18.79 -6.21
N THR A 773 -13.68 19.49 -5.14
CA THR A 773 -12.98 20.66 -4.61
C THR A 773 -12.68 20.45 -3.13
N HIS A 774 -11.42 20.63 -2.71
CA HIS A 774 -11.00 20.51 -1.31
C HIS A 774 -10.56 21.88 -0.79
N VAL A 775 -11.17 22.36 0.30
CA VAL A 775 -10.79 23.61 0.97
C VAL A 775 -9.72 23.29 2.01
N ALA A 776 -8.45 23.52 1.64
CA ALA A 776 -7.35 23.49 2.59
C ALA A 776 -7.54 24.60 3.64
N ALA A 777 -7.59 24.24 4.93
CA ALA A 777 -7.86 25.17 6.03
C ALA A 777 -6.65 26.06 6.43
N GLY A 778 -5.83 26.41 5.43
CA GLY A 778 -4.66 27.27 5.52
C GLY A 778 -3.36 26.58 5.14
N HIS A 779 -2.92 26.80 3.89
CA HIS A 779 -1.51 27.03 3.49
C HIS A 779 -1.55 27.62 2.06
N HIS A 780 -1.20 28.90 1.91
CA HIS A 780 -1.04 29.51 0.58
C HIS A 780 0.37 29.22 0.05
N GLY A 781 0.51 28.05 -0.55
CA GLY A 781 1.70 27.55 -1.25
C GLY A 781 1.29 26.35 -2.10
N GLU A 782 1.94 26.16 -3.25
CA GLU A 782 1.58 25.09 -4.19
C GLU A 782 1.72 23.70 -3.53
N GLY A 783 0.64 22.89 -3.57
CA GLY A 783 0.72 21.45 -3.25
C GLY A 783 0.61 21.03 -1.77
N SER A 784 -0.20 21.68 -0.93
CA SER A 784 -0.47 21.19 0.43
C SER A 784 -1.43 19.97 0.43
N HIS A 785 -0.88 18.78 0.16
CA HIS A 785 -1.53 17.50 0.47
C HIS A 785 -1.02 16.99 1.83
N ILE A 786 -1.74 17.29 2.91
CA ILE A 786 -1.47 16.74 4.25
C ILE A 786 -2.41 15.56 4.49
N ALA A 787 -1.81 14.38 4.70
CA ALA A 787 -2.42 13.08 4.47
C ALA A 787 -3.47 12.65 5.51
N HIS A 788 -4.66 12.28 5.02
CA HIS A 788 -5.15 10.93 5.32
C HIS A 788 -4.35 9.93 4.47
N PRO A 789 -4.26 8.64 4.82
CA PRO A 789 -3.96 7.63 3.82
C PRO A 789 -5.01 7.74 2.72
N ALA A 790 -4.63 8.33 1.59
CA ALA A 790 -5.44 8.39 0.40
C ALA A 790 -5.80 6.94 0.02
N PRO A 791 -7.09 6.58 -0.14
CA PRO A 791 -7.46 5.23 -0.53
C PRO A 791 -6.75 4.90 -1.85
N ALA A 792 -6.16 3.71 -1.96
CA ALA A 792 -5.37 3.30 -3.13
C ALA A 792 -6.17 3.36 -4.45
N LEU A 793 -7.51 3.40 -4.31
CA LEU A 793 -8.46 3.72 -5.35
C LEU A 793 -9.40 4.84 -4.88
N HIS A 794 -9.43 5.95 -5.61
CA HIS A 794 -10.38 7.04 -5.42
C HIS A 794 -11.55 6.93 -6.40
N VAL A 795 -12.70 7.47 -6.01
CA VAL A 795 -13.88 7.65 -6.86
C VAL A 795 -14.33 9.12 -6.81
N THR A 796 -14.63 9.72 -7.95
CA THR A 796 -15.09 11.13 -8.07
C THR A 796 -16.28 11.22 -9.04
N PRO A 797 -17.26 12.11 -8.85
CA PRO A 797 -18.38 12.26 -9.78
C PRO A 797 -17.89 12.80 -11.13
N LEU A 798 -18.59 12.43 -12.21
CA LEU A 798 -18.30 12.95 -13.55
C LEU A 798 -18.74 14.41 -13.70
N HIS A 799 -18.03 15.15 -14.57
CA HIS A 799 -18.32 16.54 -14.88
C HIS A 799 -19.64 16.73 -15.66
N GLU A 800 -20.06 15.69 -16.40
CA GLU A 800 -21.32 15.65 -17.14
C GLU A 800 -21.93 14.24 -17.04
N GLY A 801 -23.22 14.17 -16.71
CA GLY A 801 -23.99 12.93 -16.65
C GLY A 801 -23.82 12.11 -15.37
N LEU A 802 -24.61 11.04 -15.25
CA LEU A 802 -24.62 10.16 -14.08
C LEU A 802 -23.54 9.08 -14.21
N GLY A 803 -22.68 9.00 -13.18
CA GLY A 803 -21.51 8.13 -13.17
C GLY A 803 -20.39 8.67 -12.30
N ALA A 804 -19.26 7.96 -12.32
CA ALA A 804 -18.05 8.37 -11.62
C ALA A 804 -16.79 8.10 -12.45
N ARG A 805 -15.70 8.74 -12.06
CA ARG A 805 -14.34 8.41 -12.47
C ARG A 805 -13.64 7.68 -11.32
N LEU A 806 -13.01 6.55 -11.64
CA LEU A 806 -12.06 5.88 -10.75
C LEU A 806 -10.63 6.33 -11.07
N VAL A 807 -9.80 6.44 -10.04
CA VAL A 807 -8.39 6.82 -10.14
C VAL A 807 -7.56 6.00 -9.15
N GLY A 808 -6.41 5.46 -9.57
CA GLY A 808 -5.49 4.67 -8.73
C GLY A 808 -5.30 3.24 -9.22
N HIS A 809 -5.14 2.29 -8.29
CA HIS A 809 -4.95 0.88 -8.60
C HIS A 809 -6.13 0.05 -8.09
N ALA A 810 -6.70 -0.82 -8.93
CA ALA A 810 -7.77 -1.74 -8.59
C ALA A 810 -7.20 -3.16 -8.38
N ASP A 811 -6.61 -3.38 -7.21
CA ASP A 811 -5.96 -4.61 -6.75
C ASP A 811 -6.49 -5.11 -5.38
N LEU A 812 -5.78 -6.08 -4.79
CA LEU A 812 -6.05 -6.67 -3.49
C LEU A 812 -6.21 -5.66 -2.34
N ASP A 813 -5.39 -4.61 -2.32
CA ASP A 813 -5.34 -3.66 -1.20
C ASP A 813 -6.48 -2.64 -1.33
N SER A 814 -6.82 -2.25 -2.57
CA SER A 814 -7.99 -1.41 -2.89
C SER A 814 -9.34 -2.11 -2.86
N ARG A 815 -9.38 -3.44 -2.67
CA ARG A 815 -10.61 -4.26 -2.74
C ARG A 815 -11.82 -3.69 -1.98
N PRO A 816 -11.73 -3.26 -0.70
CA PRO A 816 -12.88 -2.71 0.01
C PRO A 816 -13.37 -1.40 -0.63
N ASP A 817 -12.45 -0.58 -1.15
CA ASP A 817 -12.75 0.72 -1.73
C ASP A 817 -13.43 0.59 -3.09
N LEU A 818 -12.96 -0.35 -3.92
CA LEU A 818 -13.62 -0.73 -5.17
C LEU A 818 -15.03 -1.27 -4.90
N ALA A 819 -15.20 -2.15 -3.92
CA ALA A 819 -16.49 -2.72 -3.57
C ALA A 819 -17.49 -1.65 -3.09
N ALA A 820 -17.03 -0.70 -2.25
CA ALA A 820 -17.82 0.43 -1.81
C ALA A 820 -18.21 1.36 -2.97
N SER A 821 -17.25 1.71 -3.82
CA SER A 821 -17.45 2.57 -5.00
C SER A 821 -18.44 1.97 -6.00
N LEU A 822 -18.30 0.68 -6.31
CA LEU A 822 -19.23 -0.02 -7.20
C LEU A 822 -20.62 -0.21 -6.57
N SER A 823 -20.70 -0.48 -5.26
CA SER A 823 -21.99 -0.54 -4.53
C SER A 823 -22.75 0.79 -4.56
N ALA A 824 -22.04 1.92 -4.44
CA ALA A 824 -22.60 3.25 -4.59
C ALA A 824 -23.03 3.52 -6.05
N LEU A 825 -22.17 3.23 -7.03
CA LEU A 825 -22.44 3.43 -8.46
C LEU A 825 -23.66 2.67 -8.97
N VAL A 826 -23.88 1.44 -8.51
CA VAL A 826 -25.07 0.64 -8.87
C VAL A 826 -26.37 1.33 -8.43
N ARG A 827 -26.32 2.12 -7.35
CA ARG A 827 -27.49 2.82 -6.77
C ARG A 827 -27.73 4.23 -7.34
N VAL A 828 -26.73 4.87 -7.96
CA VAL A 828 -26.90 6.12 -8.71
C VAL A 828 -28.01 5.93 -9.74
N PRO A 829 -29.02 6.83 -9.87
CA PRO A 829 -30.14 6.62 -10.79
C PRO A 829 -29.73 6.66 -12.27
N GLY A 830 -30.67 6.32 -13.16
CA GLY A 830 -30.51 6.45 -14.61
C GLY A 830 -30.34 5.13 -15.37
N ALA A 831 -30.65 5.17 -16.67
CA ALA A 831 -30.63 4.00 -17.56
C ALA A 831 -29.21 3.61 -18.03
N VAL A 832 -28.27 4.56 -17.98
CA VAL A 832 -26.85 4.38 -18.29
C VAL A 832 -26.06 5.02 -17.16
N VAL A 833 -25.21 4.24 -16.49
CA VAL A 833 -24.23 4.71 -15.52
C VAL A 833 -22.87 4.67 -16.18
N ASN A 834 -22.15 5.77 -16.17
CA ASN A 834 -20.84 5.88 -16.81
C ASN A 834 -19.73 5.65 -15.77
N LEU A 835 -18.69 4.91 -16.16
CA LEU A 835 -17.51 4.70 -15.33
C LEU A 835 -16.25 5.07 -16.14
N ASP A 836 -15.65 6.22 -15.81
CA ASP A 836 -14.38 6.65 -16.39
C ASP A 836 -13.21 5.96 -15.68
N LEU A 837 -12.44 5.17 -16.42
CA LEU A 837 -11.28 4.43 -15.95
C LEU A 837 -9.95 5.05 -16.43
N THR A 838 -9.98 6.26 -17.02
CA THR A 838 -8.78 6.97 -17.53
C THR A 838 -7.70 7.18 -16.46
N GLY A 839 -8.08 7.21 -15.17
CA GLY A 839 -7.14 7.33 -14.05
C GLY A 839 -6.75 6.00 -13.38
N VAL A 840 -7.22 4.84 -13.87
CA VAL A 840 -6.93 3.54 -13.26
C VAL A 840 -5.84 2.82 -14.04
N ASP A 841 -4.67 2.64 -13.44
CA ASP A 841 -3.52 2.04 -14.14
C ASP A 841 -3.63 0.50 -14.23
N PHE A 842 -4.32 -0.12 -13.27
CA PHE A 842 -4.36 -1.58 -13.12
C PHE A 842 -5.70 -2.09 -12.58
N PHE A 843 -6.13 -3.25 -13.10
CA PHE A 843 -7.22 -4.07 -12.60
C PHE A 843 -6.70 -5.51 -12.43
N ASP A 844 -6.81 -6.07 -11.23
CA ASP A 844 -6.62 -7.50 -11.00
C ASP A 844 -7.87 -8.33 -11.36
N VAL A 845 -7.76 -9.66 -11.36
CA VAL A 845 -8.86 -10.56 -11.76
C VAL A 845 -10.07 -10.47 -10.82
N ASP A 846 -9.89 -10.20 -9.53
CA ASP A 846 -11.00 -10.02 -8.60
C ASP A 846 -11.67 -8.64 -8.79
N ALA A 847 -10.89 -7.59 -9.06
CA ALA A 847 -11.42 -6.28 -9.42
C ALA A 847 -12.27 -6.33 -10.70
N VAL A 848 -11.84 -7.08 -11.72
CA VAL A 848 -12.67 -7.38 -12.91
C VAL A 848 -13.94 -8.13 -12.51
N ALA A 849 -13.84 -9.14 -11.64
CA ALA A 849 -15.01 -9.89 -11.19
C ALA A 849 -15.99 -9.05 -10.35
N GLN A 850 -15.51 -8.05 -9.58
CA GLN A 850 -16.35 -7.06 -8.90
C GLN A 850 -17.07 -6.16 -9.91
N LEU A 851 -16.37 -5.69 -10.93
CA LEU A 851 -16.94 -4.86 -12.00
C LEU A 851 -18.01 -5.61 -12.81
N VAL A 852 -17.77 -6.88 -13.13
CA VAL A 852 -18.75 -7.80 -13.76
C VAL A 852 -19.99 -7.94 -12.88
N ARG A 853 -19.83 -8.18 -11.56
CA ARG A 853 -20.96 -8.26 -10.62
C ARG A 853 -21.78 -6.97 -10.59
N ALA A 854 -21.13 -5.79 -10.60
CA ALA A 854 -21.81 -4.50 -10.63
C ALA A 854 -22.60 -4.29 -11.93
N ALA A 855 -22.01 -4.65 -13.08
CA ALA A 855 -22.67 -4.61 -14.39
C ALA A 855 -23.88 -5.57 -14.45
N ASP A 856 -23.77 -6.77 -13.87
CA ASP A 856 -24.87 -7.74 -13.81
C ASP A 856 -26.05 -7.26 -12.97
N VAL A 857 -25.81 -6.62 -11.81
CA VAL A 857 -26.90 -6.04 -11.01
C VAL A 857 -27.64 -4.98 -11.81
N LEU A 858 -26.91 -4.03 -12.43
CA LEU A 858 -27.50 -3.01 -13.29
C LEU A 858 -28.27 -3.62 -14.47
N ARG A 859 -27.70 -4.65 -15.13
CA ARG A 859 -28.34 -5.38 -16.24
C ARG A 859 -29.62 -6.07 -15.81
N SER A 860 -29.68 -6.62 -14.59
CA SER A 860 -30.88 -7.25 -14.04
C SER A 860 -32.04 -6.27 -13.81
N GLU A 861 -31.72 -4.99 -13.59
CA GLU A 861 -32.66 -3.87 -13.48
C GLU A 861 -33.01 -3.23 -14.85
N GLY A 862 -32.47 -3.74 -15.95
CA GLY A 862 -32.64 -3.17 -17.30
C GLY A 862 -31.80 -1.92 -17.57
N ARG A 863 -30.77 -1.67 -16.75
CA ARG A 863 -29.84 -0.54 -16.80
C ARG A 863 -28.48 -1.01 -17.32
N ARG A 864 -27.58 -0.09 -17.66
CA ARG A 864 -26.29 -0.40 -18.31
C ARG A 864 -25.13 0.32 -17.64
N LEU A 865 -24.02 -0.38 -17.45
CA LEU A 865 -22.74 0.18 -17.01
C LEU A 865 -21.83 0.36 -18.23
N VAL A 866 -21.48 1.59 -18.57
CA VAL A 866 -20.61 1.92 -19.71
C VAL A 866 -19.23 2.34 -19.21
N LEU A 867 -18.21 1.60 -19.62
CA LEU A 867 -16.82 1.80 -19.24
C LEU A 867 -16.10 2.68 -20.26
N HIS A 868 -15.50 3.79 -19.81
CA HIS A 868 -14.71 4.69 -20.64
C HIS A 868 -13.22 4.50 -20.35
N GLN A 869 -12.40 4.48 -21.40
CA GLN A 869 -10.94 4.28 -21.32
C GLN A 869 -10.49 3.10 -20.42
N PRO A 870 -11.00 1.87 -20.63
CA PRO A 870 -10.62 0.71 -19.82
C PRO A 870 -9.11 0.42 -19.93
N PRO A 871 -8.39 0.16 -18.82
CA PRO A 871 -6.95 -0.04 -18.87
C PRO A 871 -6.54 -1.34 -19.57
N PRO A 872 -5.27 -1.44 -20.04
CA PRO A 872 -4.77 -2.62 -20.75
C PRO A 872 -4.82 -3.94 -19.96
N SER A 873 -4.98 -3.88 -18.65
CA SER A 873 -5.21 -5.00 -17.74
C SER A 873 -6.64 -5.55 -17.87
N LEU A 874 -7.65 -4.69 -17.72
CA LEU A 874 -9.06 -5.01 -17.92
C LEU A 874 -9.36 -5.48 -19.35
N LEU A 875 -8.77 -4.84 -20.36
CA LEU A 875 -8.90 -5.28 -21.76
C LEU A 875 -8.32 -6.68 -22.00
N ARG A 876 -7.19 -7.02 -21.35
CA ARG A 876 -6.62 -8.38 -21.41
C ARG A 876 -7.48 -9.40 -20.67
N ALA A 877 -8.04 -9.05 -19.51
CA ALA A 877 -8.98 -9.92 -18.80
C ALA A 877 -10.23 -10.22 -19.65
N ALA A 878 -10.81 -9.22 -20.32
CA ALA A 878 -11.94 -9.42 -21.22
C ALA A 878 -11.63 -10.29 -22.45
N GLN A 879 -10.36 -10.33 -22.89
CA GLN A 879 -9.90 -11.24 -23.95
C GLN A 879 -9.66 -12.67 -23.44
N MET A 880 -9.25 -12.84 -22.19
CA MET A 880 -9.02 -14.15 -21.56
C MET A 880 -10.32 -14.81 -21.09
N PHE A 881 -11.28 -14.02 -20.63
CA PHE A 881 -12.56 -14.46 -20.04
C PHE A 881 -13.75 -13.82 -20.77
N PRO A 882 -13.95 -14.13 -22.07
CA PRO A 882 -14.91 -13.43 -22.92
C PRO A 882 -16.38 -13.71 -22.54
N ASP A 883 -16.69 -14.89 -22.01
CA ASP A 883 -18.04 -15.25 -21.59
C ASP A 883 -18.39 -14.54 -20.27
N GLU A 884 -17.47 -14.51 -19.31
CA GLU A 884 -17.60 -13.83 -18.02
C GLU A 884 -17.63 -12.31 -18.15
N CYS A 885 -16.84 -11.73 -19.06
CA CYS A 885 -16.79 -10.29 -19.30
C CYS A 885 -17.86 -9.80 -20.30
N SER A 886 -18.72 -10.68 -20.83
CA SER A 886 -19.75 -10.37 -21.84
C SER A 886 -20.83 -9.38 -21.39
N VAL A 887 -20.86 -9.01 -20.11
CA VAL A 887 -21.77 -8.03 -19.50
C VAL A 887 -21.20 -6.61 -19.46
N LEU A 888 -19.90 -6.44 -19.72
CA LEU A 888 -19.23 -5.14 -19.70
C LEU A 888 -19.43 -4.41 -21.04
N GLU A 889 -20.15 -3.28 -21.02
CA GLU A 889 -20.28 -2.40 -22.18
C GLU A 889 -19.12 -1.39 -22.17
N MET A 890 -18.25 -1.43 -23.19
CA MET A 890 -17.15 -0.47 -23.35
C MET A 890 -17.57 0.63 -24.32
N ALA A 891 -17.26 1.89 -23.98
CA ALA A 891 -17.40 3.00 -24.90
C ALA A 891 -16.45 2.85 -26.09
N ALA A 892 -16.92 3.25 -27.28
CA ALA A 892 -16.24 3.07 -28.56
C ALA A 892 -15.24 4.18 -28.90
#